data_AF-A0AA39PLZ1-F1
#
_entry.id   AF-A0AA39PLZ1-F1
#
_cell.length_a   1.000
_cell.length_b   1.000
_cell.length_c   1.000
_cell.angle_alpha   90.00
_cell.angle_beta   90.00
_cell.angle_gamma   90.00
#
_symmetry.space_group_name_H-M   'P 1'
#
loop_
_entity.id
_entity.type
_entity.pdbx_description
1 polymer ?
#
loop_
_entity_poly.entity_id
_entity_poly.type
_entity_poly.pdbx_seq_one_letter_code
_entity_poly.pdbx_strand_id
1 'polypeptide(L)'
;MPFRDQPAEPSSPSSSTPESMQENGNKPELCTPPQLNTIGRPPPSLFALVVGIDKYISNEIRNLSGAVADTDAVNDFLQGVLRIPKDQIKSLRNEEATRLTIEAAIKDLGKNPAIKKDDPIFIFFAGHGAEVNAPSGWPSANGKIQMLIPHDFITSGSDDSKQGQGVLDMKLAYLLADLAAKKSDNITVILDCCHSSSGTRTDDDDPTFAVRGIDLPQTYTLSQDLLHDIEHARVSIIAKGSENAGLLSHVLLSACKHGQEAGERDGRGVFTSALLELLLEKGVDKLTYKEVITSLPDMHGQDPQCEGVHQSRCLFNSKVASPQREFYRICASSDTPGQYLLEAGEAHGITKNAEFAVFSDKSMKSPLGTVVVANTTDFTSSCNFFSTRGDETPFPLASPGYALQTRVGEEQDVRLFVGKNERLLGTFQRIADEMRSDKGGKRGIRLVQRREDAPDLVISAAGDDFHFEIMDELCRGHGLTRMPFKVRMDDSGTIHRVLQSSADFYWYLRHSSKAGLLAANTLECMKLKETGAYTKDFEDIWMPDPKGHNLNNGDVIMIDVDEEAVYGFKITNTASISLYVSMFYFDVSDLSISPYYQPGSAKKNVDVCLPPGESLAIGYGASGTVPHMYTLRKGQNVDVGFLKLFFSMEYVDFSGIVQESPFPGIRGVRQSTPESKFLWDSMRVAVVQKRGLEGA
;
A
#
# COMPACT_ATOMS: atom_id res chain seq x y z
N MET A 1 -42.03 -49.83 47.03
CA MET A 1 -42.69 -49.12 48.15
C MET A 1 -42.60 -47.62 47.89
N PRO A 2 -43.46 -46.76 48.50
CA PRO A 2 -43.83 -45.45 47.93
C PRO A 2 -43.43 -44.23 48.77
N PHE A 3 -43.93 -43.04 48.36
CA PHE A 3 -43.80 -41.70 48.97
C PHE A 3 -42.44 -40.98 48.74
N ARG A 4 -42.36 -39.66 48.51
CA ARG A 4 -43.29 -38.55 48.11
C ARG A 4 -42.38 -37.39 47.56
N ASP A 5 -42.80 -36.32 46.87
CA ASP A 5 -43.99 -35.45 46.98
C ASP A 5 -44.43 -34.76 45.65
N GLN A 6 -45.50 -33.95 45.72
CA GLN A 6 -46.23 -33.19 44.68
C GLN A 6 -46.58 -31.78 45.25
N PRO A 7 -47.37 -30.88 44.61
CA PRO A 7 -47.85 -30.71 43.20
C PRO A 7 -47.14 -29.48 42.54
N ALA A 8 -47.62 -28.64 41.60
CA ALA A 8 -48.85 -28.42 40.80
C ALA A 8 -48.43 -27.81 39.41
N GLU A 9 -49.21 -27.59 38.35
CA GLU A 9 -50.67 -27.38 38.07
C GLU A 9 -51.24 -25.97 38.34
N PRO A 10 -52.27 -25.50 37.57
CA PRO A 10 -53.14 -26.25 36.63
C PRO A 10 -53.30 -25.68 35.19
N SER A 11 -54.09 -26.40 34.38
CA SER A 11 -54.51 -26.13 32.98
C SER A 11 -55.61 -25.05 32.83
N SER A 12 -55.96 -24.52 31.65
CA SER A 12 -56.85 -25.15 30.62
C SER A 12 -57.21 -24.16 29.45
N PRO A 13 -58.32 -24.25 28.68
CA PRO A 13 -58.33 -24.85 27.34
C PRO A 13 -58.85 -23.94 26.18
N SER A 14 -59.25 -24.55 25.05
CA SER A 14 -59.56 -23.96 23.74
C SER A 14 -60.99 -23.38 23.55
N SER A 15 -61.17 -22.46 22.58
CA SER A 15 -62.30 -22.47 21.60
C SER A 15 -62.31 -21.33 20.55
N SER A 16 -62.81 -21.66 19.35
CA SER A 16 -63.57 -20.88 18.31
C SER A 16 -63.40 -19.36 18.05
N THR A 17 -63.39 -19.02 16.76
CA THR A 17 -63.70 -17.70 16.16
C THR A 17 -65.17 -17.26 16.34
N PRO A 18 -65.46 -15.94 16.23
CA PRO A 18 -66.24 -15.47 15.06
C PRO A 18 -65.71 -14.14 14.46
N GLU A 19 -66.43 -13.59 13.47
CA GLU A 19 -66.01 -12.46 12.63
C GLU A 19 -66.57 -11.08 13.03
N SER A 20 -65.88 -10.03 12.56
CA SER A 20 -66.42 -8.76 12.01
C SER A 20 -66.63 -7.51 12.88
N MET A 21 -66.47 -6.37 12.17
CA MET A 21 -66.91 -4.98 12.44
C MET A 21 -66.21 -4.12 13.52
N GLN A 22 -65.21 -3.37 13.02
CA GLN A 22 -65.02 -1.91 13.15
C GLN A 22 -65.28 -1.21 14.51
N GLU A 23 -64.24 -0.58 15.06
CA GLU A 23 -64.29 0.84 15.41
C GLU A 23 -62.89 1.50 15.31
N ASN A 24 -62.83 2.82 15.12
CA ASN A 24 -61.58 3.55 14.86
C ASN A 24 -60.85 3.97 16.14
N GLY A 25 -59.58 3.59 16.27
CA GLY A 25 -58.70 4.07 17.34
C GLY A 25 -57.26 4.24 16.86
N ASN A 26 -56.82 5.47 16.63
CA ASN A 26 -55.44 5.77 16.25
C ASN A 26 -54.45 5.29 17.32
N LYS A 27 -53.63 4.30 16.95
CA LYS A 27 -52.50 3.83 17.75
C LYS A 27 -51.24 4.07 16.91
N PRO A 28 -50.21 4.77 17.41
CA PRO A 28 -49.02 5.03 16.61
C PRO A 28 -48.32 3.70 16.28
N GLU A 29 -48.03 3.47 15.01
CA GLU A 29 -47.22 2.34 14.59
C GLU A 29 -45.81 2.49 15.16
N LEU A 30 -45.31 1.43 15.79
CA LEU A 30 -43.92 1.38 16.22
C LEU A 30 -43.07 1.17 14.97
N CYS A 31 -42.39 2.21 14.49
CA CYS A 31 -41.47 2.09 13.36
C CYS A 31 -40.41 1.01 13.67
N THR A 32 -40.52 -0.14 12.99
CA THR A 32 -39.42 -1.09 12.89
C THR A 32 -38.18 -0.35 12.38
N PRO A 33 -37.01 -0.48 13.03
CA PRO A 33 -35.80 0.17 12.56
C PRO A 33 -35.49 -0.29 11.12
N PRO A 34 -35.08 0.63 10.22
CA PRO A 34 -34.86 0.29 8.83
C PRO A 34 -33.78 -0.78 8.71
N GLN A 35 -34.07 -1.88 8.01
CA GLN A 35 -33.06 -2.88 7.70
C GLN A 35 -31.95 -2.23 6.88
N LEU A 36 -30.71 -2.38 7.34
CA LEU A 36 -29.55 -1.81 6.68
C LEU A 36 -29.29 -2.59 5.38
N ASN A 37 -29.82 -2.09 4.26
CA ASN A 37 -29.58 -2.64 2.93
C ASN A 37 -28.11 -2.41 2.54
N THR A 38 -27.24 -3.32 2.96
CA THR A 38 -25.82 -3.33 2.60
C THR A 38 -25.67 -3.55 1.10
N ILE A 39 -25.50 -2.46 0.36
CA ILE A 39 -25.13 -2.51 -1.07
C ILE A 39 -23.77 -3.22 -1.14
N GLY A 40 -23.75 -4.40 -1.75
CA GLY A 40 -22.55 -5.23 -1.81
C GLY A 40 -21.47 -4.59 -2.66
N ARG A 41 -20.34 -4.22 -2.04
CA ARG A 41 -19.08 -3.91 -2.75
C ARG A 41 -18.75 -5.11 -3.66
N PRO A 42 -18.39 -4.90 -4.94
CA PRO A 42 -17.87 -6.01 -5.75
C PRO A 42 -16.63 -6.59 -5.05
N PRO A 43 -16.48 -7.93 -5.02
CA PRO A 43 -15.37 -8.55 -4.31
C PRO A 43 -14.01 -8.09 -4.87
N PRO A 44 -12.98 -7.88 -4.03
CA PRO A 44 -11.64 -7.54 -4.50
C PRO A 44 -11.10 -8.67 -5.39
N SER A 45 -10.51 -8.34 -6.54
CA SER A 45 -10.20 -9.31 -7.59
C SER A 45 -8.92 -10.14 -7.37
N LEU A 46 -8.40 -10.20 -6.14
CA LEU A 46 -7.23 -11.03 -5.81
C LEU A 46 -7.62 -12.50 -5.68
N PHE A 47 -6.83 -13.37 -6.30
CA PHE A 47 -6.94 -14.82 -6.16
C PHE A 47 -5.71 -15.38 -5.45
N ALA A 48 -5.93 -16.35 -4.56
CA ALA A 48 -4.88 -16.86 -3.69
C ALA A 48 -4.72 -18.38 -3.73
N LEU A 49 -3.47 -18.83 -3.62
CA LEU A 49 -3.10 -20.20 -3.25
C LEU A 49 -2.30 -20.14 -1.95
N VAL A 50 -2.77 -20.80 -0.89
CA VAL A 50 -2.11 -20.84 0.42
C VAL A 50 -1.85 -22.29 0.84
N VAL A 51 -0.60 -22.62 1.15
CA VAL A 51 -0.12 -23.99 1.36
C VAL A 51 0.62 -24.10 2.68
N GLY A 52 0.20 -25.01 3.55
CA GLY A 52 0.79 -25.24 4.87
C GLY A 52 1.05 -26.72 5.16
N ILE A 53 2.28 -27.07 5.48
CA ILE A 53 2.68 -28.48 5.64
C ILE A 53 3.42 -28.67 6.97
N ASP A 54 2.67 -29.11 7.98
CA ASP A 54 3.20 -29.57 9.26
C ASP A 54 3.56 -31.06 9.23
N LYS A 55 2.77 -31.86 8.51
CA LYS A 55 2.90 -33.32 8.46
C LYS A 55 3.44 -33.82 7.14
N TYR A 56 4.35 -34.79 7.20
CA TYR A 56 4.98 -35.42 6.04
C TYR A 56 4.77 -36.93 6.05
N ILE A 57 4.79 -37.58 4.88
CA ILE A 57 4.59 -39.04 4.78
C ILE A 57 5.84 -39.84 5.20
N SER A 58 7.04 -39.27 5.04
CA SER A 58 8.29 -39.88 5.50
C SER A 58 8.52 -39.58 6.98
N ASN A 59 8.63 -40.62 7.80
CA ASN A 59 8.99 -40.52 9.23
C ASN A 59 10.44 -40.02 9.46
N GLU A 60 11.25 -39.91 8.41
CA GLU A 60 12.59 -39.33 8.46
C GLU A 60 12.55 -37.79 8.41
N ILE A 61 11.42 -37.20 8.00
CA ILE A 61 11.17 -35.76 8.06
C ILE A 61 10.52 -35.44 9.41
N ARG A 62 11.14 -34.57 10.19
CA ARG A 62 10.56 -34.08 11.44
C ARG A 62 9.33 -33.23 11.09
N ASN A 63 8.17 -33.56 11.65
CA ASN A 63 6.97 -32.74 11.47
C ASN A 63 7.17 -31.33 12.10
N LEU A 64 6.58 -30.32 11.46
CA LEU A 64 6.45 -28.97 12.00
C LEU A 64 5.13 -28.84 12.79
N SER A 65 4.89 -27.66 13.33
CA SER A 65 3.75 -27.33 14.20
C SER A 65 3.05 -26.00 13.85
N GLY A 66 3.71 -25.12 13.10
CA GLY A 66 3.23 -23.78 12.79
C GLY A 66 2.94 -23.50 11.31
N ALA A 67 3.25 -24.41 10.39
CA ALA A 67 3.10 -24.15 8.96
C ALA A 67 1.61 -24.13 8.53
N VAL A 68 0.76 -24.96 9.13
CA VAL A 68 -0.70 -24.83 8.97
C VAL A 68 -1.23 -23.62 9.74
N ALA A 69 -0.72 -23.34 10.94
CA ALA A 69 -1.17 -22.19 11.74
C ALA A 69 -0.88 -20.84 11.05
N ASP A 70 0.26 -20.73 10.37
CA ASP A 70 0.59 -19.59 9.49
C ASP A 70 -0.34 -19.51 8.29
N THR A 71 -0.58 -20.64 7.62
CA THR A 71 -1.50 -20.73 6.47
C THR A 71 -2.94 -20.33 6.84
N ASP A 72 -3.36 -20.66 8.05
CA ASP A 72 -4.65 -20.26 8.62
C ASP A 72 -4.67 -18.76 8.99
N ALA A 73 -3.62 -18.23 9.60
CA ALA A 73 -3.50 -16.80 9.88
C ALA A 73 -3.48 -15.93 8.60
N VAL A 74 -2.82 -16.41 7.54
CA VAL A 74 -2.84 -15.77 6.20
C VAL A 74 -4.24 -15.87 5.57
N ASN A 75 -4.92 -17.01 5.69
CA ASN A 75 -6.32 -17.18 5.27
C ASN A 75 -7.27 -16.18 5.94
N ASP A 76 -7.13 -16.00 7.25
CA ASP A 76 -7.94 -15.09 8.05
C ASP A 76 -7.60 -13.62 7.78
N PHE A 77 -6.34 -13.30 7.47
CA PHE A 77 -5.95 -11.99 6.96
C PHE A 77 -6.60 -11.67 5.61
N LEU A 78 -6.54 -12.59 4.65
CA LEU A 78 -7.16 -12.43 3.32
C LEU A 78 -8.69 -12.24 3.42
N GLN A 79 -9.39 -13.10 4.16
CA GLN A 79 -10.87 -13.04 4.27
C GLN A 79 -11.35 -11.94 5.24
N GLY A 80 -10.69 -11.80 6.38
CA GLY A 80 -11.10 -10.93 7.48
C GLY A 80 -10.70 -9.47 7.30
N VAL A 81 -9.49 -9.22 6.80
CA VAL A 81 -8.93 -7.87 6.60
C VAL A 81 -9.11 -7.42 5.16
N LEU A 82 -8.55 -8.16 4.20
CA LEU A 82 -8.59 -7.78 2.77
C LEU A 82 -9.92 -8.08 2.08
N ARG A 83 -10.85 -8.76 2.75
CA ARG A 83 -12.21 -9.10 2.27
C ARG A 83 -12.25 -9.93 0.98
N ILE A 84 -11.22 -10.75 0.77
CA ILE A 84 -11.15 -11.69 -0.35
C ILE A 84 -12.21 -12.81 -0.13
N PRO A 85 -13.07 -13.12 -1.12
CA PRO A 85 -14.02 -14.23 -1.02
C PRO A 85 -13.32 -15.58 -0.88
N LYS A 86 -13.94 -16.47 -0.11
CA LYS A 86 -13.41 -17.81 0.15
C LYS A 86 -13.27 -18.67 -1.12
N ASP A 87 -14.11 -18.45 -2.12
CA ASP A 87 -14.05 -19.11 -3.43
C ASP A 87 -12.92 -18.58 -4.34
N GLN A 88 -12.33 -17.43 -4.00
CA GLN A 88 -11.11 -16.91 -4.65
C GLN A 88 -9.83 -17.41 -3.97
N ILE A 89 -9.92 -18.16 -2.87
CA ILE A 89 -8.76 -18.68 -2.11
C ILE A 89 -8.75 -20.21 -2.14
N LYS A 90 -7.72 -20.80 -2.77
CA LYS A 90 -7.42 -22.22 -2.67
C LYS A 90 -6.45 -22.46 -1.53
N SER A 91 -6.91 -23.10 -0.45
CA SER A 91 -6.03 -23.64 0.59
C SER A 91 -5.65 -25.11 0.30
N LEU A 92 -4.45 -25.49 0.74
CA LEU A 92 -3.97 -26.87 0.84
C LEU A 92 -3.27 -27.04 2.20
N ARG A 93 -3.67 -28.02 3.01
CA ARG A 93 -3.03 -28.36 4.29
C ARG A 93 -2.54 -29.80 4.29
N ASN A 94 -1.33 -30.04 4.82
CA ASN A 94 -0.80 -31.38 5.12
C ASN A 94 -1.06 -32.38 3.98
N GLU A 95 -1.93 -33.37 4.21
CA GLU A 95 -2.24 -34.47 3.29
C GLU A 95 -2.82 -34.00 1.94
N GLU A 96 -3.37 -32.78 1.86
CA GLU A 96 -3.82 -32.14 0.60
C GLU A 96 -2.65 -31.57 -0.23
N ALA A 97 -1.54 -31.23 0.41
CA ALA A 97 -0.42 -30.47 -0.16
C ALA A 97 0.63 -31.38 -0.82
N THR A 98 0.17 -32.29 -1.68
CA THR A 98 1.07 -33.12 -2.51
C THR A 98 1.65 -32.33 -3.67
N ARG A 99 2.84 -32.70 -4.15
CA ARG A 99 3.57 -32.01 -5.23
C ARG A 99 2.68 -31.71 -6.44
N LEU A 100 1.96 -32.74 -6.90
CA LEU A 100 1.09 -32.64 -8.07
C LEU A 100 -0.11 -31.72 -7.82
N THR A 101 -0.61 -31.63 -6.58
CA THR A 101 -1.73 -30.75 -6.22
C THR A 101 -1.29 -29.29 -6.14
N ILE A 102 -0.10 -29.01 -5.60
CA ILE A 102 0.52 -27.68 -5.61
C ILE A 102 0.77 -27.23 -7.06
N GLU A 103 1.41 -28.08 -7.88
CA GLU A 103 1.61 -27.80 -9.30
C GLU A 103 0.30 -27.57 -10.08
N ALA A 104 -0.74 -28.37 -9.80
CA ALA A 104 -2.05 -28.23 -10.44
C ALA A 104 -2.72 -26.92 -10.06
N ALA A 105 -2.71 -26.53 -8.78
CA ALA A 105 -3.31 -25.29 -8.32
C ALA A 105 -2.69 -24.04 -8.98
N ILE A 106 -1.37 -24.00 -9.16
CA ILE A 106 -0.69 -22.91 -9.88
C ILE A 106 -1.10 -22.89 -11.37
N LYS A 107 -1.16 -24.06 -12.01
CA LYS A 107 -1.64 -24.19 -13.41
C LYS A 107 -3.10 -23.77 -13.57
N ASP A 108 -3.93 -24.00 -12.56
CA ASP A 108 -5.36 -23.72 -12.60
C ASP A 108 -5.68 -22.24 -12.36
N LEU A 109 -4.88 -21.51 -11.56
CA LEU A 109 -4.91 -20.04 -11.55
C LEU A 109 -4.71 -19.48 -12.98
N GLY A 110 -3.77 -20.05 -13.74
CA GLY A 110 -3.51 -19.66 -15.13
C GLY A 110 -4.67 -19.94 -16.10
N LYS A 111 -5.50 -20.94 -15.80
CA LYS A 111 -6.69 -21.32 -16.61
C LYS A 111 -7.97 -20.61 -16.16
N ASN A 112 -8.07 -20.22 -14.90
CA ASN A 112 -9.31 -19.74 -14.28
C ASN A 112 -9.85 -18.49 -15.02
N PRO A 113 -11.06 -18.53 -15.61
CA PRO A 113 -11.60 -17.42 -16.39
C PRO A 113 -12.09 -16.24 -15.53
N ALA A 114 -12.23 -16.42 -14.21
CA ALA A 114 -12.61 -15.33 -13.30
C ALA A 114 -11.47 -14.34 -13.06
N ILE A 115 -10.21 -14.79 -13.13
CA ILE A 115 -9.02 -13.94 -13.00
C ILE A 115 -8.81 -13.19 -14.32
N LYS A 116 -8.98 -11.87 -14.32
CA LYS A 116 -8.79 -11.05 -15.52
C LYS A 116 -7.30 -10.74 -15.71
N LYS A 117 -6.97 -10.06 -16.80
CA LYS A 117 -5.63 -9.50 -16.97
C LYS A 117 -5.36 -8.46 -15.87
N ASP A 118 -4.12 -8.46 -15.36
CA ASP A 118 -3.61 -7.58 -14.33
C ASP A 118 -4.27 -7.71 -12.94
N ASP A 119 -5.19 -8.66 -12.73
CA ASP A 119 -5.73 -8.98 -11.39
C ASP A 119 -4.62 -9.59 -10.50
N PRO A 120 -4.58 -9.29 -9.19
CA PRO A 120 -3.51 -9.77 -8.33
C PRO A 120 -3.61 -11.26 -8.07
N ILE A 121 -2.46 -11.94 -8.05
CA ILE A 121 -2.35 -13.34 -7.67
C ILE A 121 -1.39 -13.46 -6.49
N PHE A 122 -1.81 -14.15 -5.44
CA PHE A 122 -1.03 -14.34 -4.21
C PHE A 122 -0.76 -15.83 -4.00
N ILE A 123 0.51 -16.21 -3.81
CA ILE A 123 0.93 -17.59 -3.55
C ILE A 123 1.73 -17.59 -2.25
N PHE A 124 1.28 -18.35 -1.25
CA PHE A 124 1.95 -18.51 0.04
C PHE A 124 2.27 -19.97 0.28
N PHE A 125 3.50 -20.26 0.72
CA PHE A 125 3.93 -21.58 1.17
C PHE A 125 4.62 -21.47 2.54
N ALA A 126 4.19 -22.27 3.50
CA ALA A 126 4.91 -22.56 4.73
C ALA A 126 5.11 -24.08 4.87
N GLY A 127 6.31 -24.49 5.26
CA GLY A 127 6.70 -25.90 5.36
C GLY A 127 8.21 -26.06 5.20
N HIS A 128 8.68 -27.29 4.99
CA HIS A 128 10.10 -27.54 4.73
C HIS A 128 10.50 -27.14 3.29
N GLY A 129 11.72 -26.61 3.17
CA GLY A 129 12.49 -26.64 1.93
C GLY A 129 13.68 -27.60 2.05
N ALA A 130 14.34 -27.85 0.92
CA ALA A 130 15.64 -28.52 0.88
C ALA A 130 16.46 -28.09 -0.34
N GLU A 131 17.71 -28.54 -0.40
CA GLU A 131 18.56 -28.48 -1.59
C GLU A 131 19.23 -29.84 -1.88
N VAL A 132 19.49 -30.09 -3.16
CA VAL A 132 20.17 -31.28 -3.68
C VAL A 132 21.31 -30.86 -4.61
N ASN A 133 22.36 -31.67 -4.72
CA ASN A 133 23.41 -31.42 -5.71
C ASN A 133 22.83 -31.50 -7.13
N ALA A 134 23.20 -30.54 -7.98
CA ALA A 134 22.78 -30.51 -9.38
C ALA A 134 23.48 -31.62 -10.18
N PRO A 135 22.83 -32.22 -11.20
CA PRO A 135 23.48 -33.19 -12.09
C PRO A 135 24.73 -32.63 -12.78
N SER A 136 25.67 -33.51 -13.15
CA SER A 136 26.88 -33.08 -13.86
C SER A 136 26.55 -32.40 -15.19
N GLY A 137 27.07 -31.20 -15.41
CA GLY A 137 26.76 -30.36 -16.58
C GLY A 137 25.47 -29.53 -16.45
N TRP A 138 24.72 -29.67 -15.35
CA TRP A 138 23.55 -28.84 -15.09
C TRP A 138 23.96 -27.42 -14.66
N PRO A 139 23.39 -26.36 -15.24
CA PRO A 139 23.75 -24.99 -14.88
C PRO A 139 23.08 -24.59 -13.56
N SER A 140 23.89 -24.52 -12.51
CA SER A 140 23.54 -23.92 -11.22
C SER A 140 24.69 -23.03 -10.74
N ALA A 141 24.37 -21.89 -10.13
CA ALA A 141 25.36 -20.91 -9.67
C ALA A 141 26.20 -21.42 -8.47
N ASN A 142 25.66 -22.35 -7.67
CA ASN A 142 26.33 -22.94 -6.50
C ASN A 142 26.48 -24.48 -6.60
N GLY A 143 26.10 -25.08 -7.74
CA GLY A 143 26.12 -26.53 -7.94
C GLY A 143 24.96 -27.28 -7.27
N LYS A 144 23.93 -26.59 -6.78
CA LYS A 144 22.73 -27.18 -6.16
C LYS A 144 21.43 -26.78 -6.85
N ILE A 145 20.35 -27.49 -6.55
CA ILE A 145 18.97 -27.25 -6.98
C ILE A 145 18.12 -27.18 -5.70
N GLN A 146 17.30 -26.14 -5.56
CA GLN A 146 16.43 -25.93 -4.41
C GLN A 146 15.03 -26.50 -4.67
N MET A 147 14.33 -26.88 -3.60
CA MET A 147 12.97 -27.39 -3.70
C MET A 147 12.12 -27.08 -2.47
N LEU A 148 10.82 -26.96 -2.68
CA LEU A 148 9.81 -27.03 -1.61
C LEU A 148 9.46 -28.50 -1.35
N ILE A 149 9.30 -28.88 -0.09
CA ILE A 149 9.01 -30.25 0.34
C ILE A 149 7.49 -30.41 0.51
N PRO A 150 6.82 -31.17 -0.38
CA PRO A 150 5.40 -31.49 -0.25
C PRO A 150 5.16 -32.60 0.79
N HIS A 151 3.91 -32.83 1.16
CA HIS A 151 3.55 -33.92 2.08
C HIS A 151 3.97 -35.30 1.56
N ASP A 152 3.88 -35.54 0.25
CA ASP A 152 4.22 -36.81 -0.41
C ASP A 152 5.72 -36.95 -0.74
N PHE A 153 6.61 -36.20 -0.08
CA PHE A 153 8.06 -36.32 -0.27
C PHE A 153 8.64 -37.58 0.39
N ILE A 154 9.63 -38.17 -0.27
CA ILE A 154 10.32 -39.38 0.21
C ILE A 154 11.83 -39.11 0.21
N THR A 155 12.42 -39.13 1.41
CA THR A 155 13.83 -38.80 1.71
C THR A 155 14.85 -39.76 1.13
N SER A 156 14.48 -41.00 0.80
CA SER A 156 15.31 -41.92 0.01
C SER A 156 15.40 -41.56 -1.47
N GLY A 157 14.59 -40.60 -1.94
CA GLY A 157 14.27 -40.42 -3.35
C GLY A 157 13.25 -41.44 -3.86
N SER A 158 12.76 -41.20 -5.08
CA SER A 158 11.74 -42.02 -5.76
C SER A 158 11.93 -41.96 -7.27
N ASP A 159 11.93 -43.13 -7.92
CA ASP A 159 11.89 -43.23 -9.39
C ASP A 159 10.50 -42.94 -9.96
N ASP A 160 9.43 -43.02 -9.16
CA ASP A 160 8.09 -42.64 -9.62
C ASP A 160 8.05 -41.13 -9.84
N SER A 161 8.02 -40.72 -11.11
CA SER A 161 7.91 -39.32 -11.51
C SER A 161 6.58 -38.66 -11.08
N LYS A 162 5.66 -39.37 -10.41
CA LYS A 162 4.41 -38.86 -9.81
C LYS A 162 4.46 -38.62 -8.29
N GLN A 163 5.27 -39.32 -7.49
CA GLN A 163 5.29 -39.21 -6.01
C GLN A 163 6.72 -39.31 -5.44
N GLY A 164 6.94 -38.80 -4.22
CA GLY A 164 8.24 -38.96 -3.54
C GLY A 164 9.35 -38.01 -3.98
N GLN A 165 9.00 -36.87 -4.59
CA GLN A 165 9.94 -35.86 -5.11
C GLN A 165 9.45 -34.45 -4.75
N GLY A 166 10.35 -33.47 -4.68
CA GLY A 166 10.03 -32.08 -4.30
C GLY A 166 9.44 -31.23 -5.43
N VAL A 167 8.88 -30.05 -5.10
CA VAL A 167 8.58 -29.00 -6.09
C VAL A 167 9.87 -28.22 -6.33
N LEU A 168 10.56 -28.53 -7.43
CA LEU A 168 11.86 -27.94 -7.77
C LEU A 168 11.72 -26.44 -8.13
N ASP A 169 12.70 -25.64 -7.73
CA ASP A 169 12.83 -24.20 -8.02
C ASP A 169 12.56 -23.83 -9.48
N MET A 170 13.20 -24.51 -10.43
CA MET A 170 13.07 -24.32 -11.87
C MET A 170 11.68 -24.71 -12.39
N LYS A 171 11.03 -25.69 -11.73
CA LYS A 171 9.65 -26.09 -12.05
C LYS A 171 8.69 -25.00 -11.60
N LEU A 172 8.84 -24.50 -10.37
CA LEU A 172 8.07 -23.38 -9.83
C LEU A 172 8.23 -22.12 -10.70
N ALA A 173 9.46 -21.74 -11.04
CA ALA A 173 9.75 -20.60 -11.90
C ALA A 173 9.11 -20.70 -13.29
N TYR A 174 9.10 -21.90 -13.91
CA TYR A 174 8.37 -22.13 -15.16
C TYR A 174 6.86 -21.96 -15.02
N LEU A 175 6.26 -22.48 -13.94
CA LEU A 175 4.82 -22.35 -13.69
C LEU A 175 4.42 -20.88 -13.45
N LEU A 176 5.25 -20.12 -12.74
CA LEU A 176 5.05 -18.69 -12.52
C LEU A 176 5.20 -17.88 -13.82
N ALA A 177 6.16 -18.22 -14.68
CA ALA A 177 6.33 -17.59 -15.99
C ALA A 177 5.17 -17.91 -16.97
N ASP A 178 4.63 -19.13 -16.96
CA ASP A 178 3.43 -19.51 -17.72
C ASP A 178 2.17 -18.82 -17.19
N LEU A 179 2.03 -18.73 -15.86
CA LEU A 179 0.96 -17.98 -15.19
C LEU A 179 1.00 -16.49 -15.55
N ALA A 180 2.18 -15.86 -15.50
CA ALA A 180 2.36 -14.46 -15.86
C ALA A 180 2.06 -14.19 -17.34
N ALA A 181 2.46 -15.11 -18.24
CA ALA A 181 2.16 -15.01 -19.67
C ALA A 181 0.65 -15.16 -19.99
N LYS A 182 -0.13 -15.79 -19.10
CA LYS A 182 -1.59 -15.97 -19.23
C LYS A 182 -2.41 -14.89 -18.51
N LYS A 183 -1.85 -14.26 -17.47
CA LYS A 183 -2.51 -13.26 -16.62
C LYS A 183 -1.74 -11.94 -16.67
N SER A 184 -0.78 -11.74 -15.77
CA SER A 184 0.23 -10.67 -15.81
C SER A 184 1.35 -10.94 -14.81
N ASP A 185 2.31 -10.02 -14.73
CA ASP A 185 3.37 -9.96 -13.72
C ASP A 185 2.90 -9.61 -12.29
N ASN A 186 1.60 -9.43 -12.06
CA ASN A 186 1.04 -8.99 -10.76
C ASN A 186 0.88 -10.17 -9.77
N ILE A 187 1.94 -10.97 -9.68
CA ILE A 187 2.03 -12.20 -8.88
C ILE A 187 2.95 -11.93 -7.68
N THR A 188 2.44 -12.17 -6.49
CA THR A 188 3.21 -12.22 -5.24
C THR A 188 3.45 -13.68 -4.87
N VAL A 189 4.70 -14.04 -4.59
CA VAL A 189 5.06 -15.34 -4.01
C VAL A 189 5.70 -15.10 -2.64
N ILE A 190 5.28 -15.84 -1.62
CA ILE A 190 5.83 -15.78 -0.26
C ILE A 190 6.21 -17.19 0.18
N LEU A 191 7.48 -17.36 0.56
CA LEU A 191 8.06 -18.64 0.99
C LEU A 191 8.59 -18.55 2.43
N ASP A 192 7.88 -19.16 3.38
CA ASP A 192 8.31 -19.34 4.77
C ASP A 192 8.87 -20.75 4.96
N CYS A 193 10.07 -20.94 4.42
CA CYS A 193 10.85 -22.18 4.41
C CYS A 193 12.34 -21.87 4.18
N CYS A 194 13.25 -22.81 4.48
CA CYS A 194 14.67 -22.73 4.12
C CYS A 194 15.18 -24.03 3.50
N HIS A 195 16.35 -23.96 2.86
CA HIS A 195 16.86 -25.04 2.00
C HIS A 195 17.99 -25.87 2.62
N SER A 196 18.41 -25.56 3.85
CA SER A 196 19.44 -26.29 4.61
C SER A 196 19.00 -26.44 6.06
N SER A 197 19.55 -27.44 6.75
CA SER A 197 19.49 -27.66 8.20
C SER A 197 20.88 -27.57 8.86
N SER A 198 21.88 -27.04 8.15
CA SER A 198 23.30 -27.11 8.54
C SER A 198 23.75 -26.02 9.54
N GLY A 199 22.91 -25.64 10.50
CA GLY A 199 23.18 -24.64 11.55
C GLY A 199 23.73 -25.25 12.84
N THR A 200 25.05 -25.44 12.97
CA THR A 200 25.66 -25.89 14.25
C THR A 200 25.69 -24.78 15.32
N ARG A 201 24.53 -24.36 15.85
CA ARG A 201 24.41 -23.32 16.88
C ARG A 201 23.28 -23.57 17.89
N THR A 202 23.69 -24.01 19.08
CA THR A 202 23.15 -23.74 20.44
C THR A 202 21.69 -24.02 20.80
N ASP A 203 20.74 -24.03 19.87
CA ASP A 203 19.30 -23.92 20.17
C ASP A 203 18.57 -25.28 20.02
N ASP A 204 19.33 -26.37 19.85
CA ASP A 204 18.87 -27.77 19.72
C ASP A 204 18.19 -28.31 21.02
N ASP A 205 18.38 -27.60 22.14
CA ASP A 205 17.72 -27.83 23.44
C ASP A 205 16.42 -26.98 23.63
N ASP A 206 16.03 -26.11 22.68
CA ASP A 206 14.80 -25.29 22.78
C ASP A 206 13.59 -26.03 22.13
N PRO A 207 12.68 -26.63 22.92
CA PRO A 207 11.52 -27.35 22.38
C PRO A 207 10.46 -26.42 21.75
N THR A 208 10.63 -25.09 21.83
CA THR A 208 9.73 -24.12 21.19
C THR A 208 10.14 -23.78 19.77
N PHE A 209 11.39 -24.09 19.36
CA PHE A 209 11.96 -23.70 18.07
C PHE A 209 12.02 -24.85 17.06
N ALA A 210 11.82 -24.52 15.78
CA ALA A 210 11.90 -25.50 14.69
C ALA A 210 12.35 -24.87 13.37
N VAL A 211 13.50 -25.34 12.87
CA VAL A 211 14.00 -25.05 11.51
C VAL A 211 13.06 -25.64 10.45
N ARG A 212 12.75 -24.84 9.43
CA ARG A 212 11.89 -25.15 8.26
C ARG A 212 12.69 -25.57 7.02
N GLY A 213 13.74 -26.35 7.23
CA GLY A 213 14.57 -26.95 6.19
C GLY A 213 15.00 -28.36 6.57
N ILE A 214 15.34 -29.19 5.57
CA ILE A 214 15.90 -30.53 5.79
C ILE A 214 17.14 -30.76 4.92
N ASP A 215 18.14 -31.42 5.48
CA ASP A 215 19.30 -31.91 4.72
C ASP A 215 18.95 -33.26 4.07
N LEU A 216 19.10 -33.35 2.75
CA LEU A 216 18.87 -34.59 2.01
C LEU A 216 20.11 -35.51 2.07
N PRO A 217 19.94 -36.84 2.17
CA PRO A 217 21.07 -37.76 2.16
C PRO A 217 21.79 -37.70 0.81
N GLN A 218 23.11 -37.94 0.80
CA GLN A 218 23.92 -37.93 -0.44
C GLN A 218 23.47 -38.97 -1.49
N THR A 219 22.64 -39.93 -1.10
CA THR A 219 22.01 -40.93 -1.98
C THR A 219 20.69 -40.49 -2.61
N TYR A 220 20.12 -39.34 -2.19
CA TYR A 220 18.88 -38.83 -2.77
C TYR A 220 19.05 -38.58 -4.28
N THR A 221 18.17 -39.17 -5.08
CA THR A 221 18.23 -39.12 -6.54
C THR A 221 17.05 -38.35 -7.10
N LEU A 222 17.32 -37.34 -7.93
CA LEU A 222 16.30 -36.65 -8.73
C LEU A 222 15.84 -37.56 -9.88
N SER A 223 14.52 -37.75 -10.01
CA SER A 223 13.95 -38.52 -11.12
C SER A 223 14.31 -37.87 -12.47
N GLN A 224 14.86 -38.68 -13.40
CA GLN A 224 15.34 -38.21 -14.71
C GLN A 224 14.22 -37.58 -15.56
N ASP A 225 12.97 -38.05 -15.40
CA ASP A 225 11.79 -37.45 -16.04
C ASP A 225 11.65 -35.97 -15.68
N LEU A 226 11.87 -35.59 -14.41
CA LEU A 226 11.74 -34.21 -13.93
C LEU A 226 12.83 -33.31 -14.49
N LEU A 227 14.05 -33.84 -14.63
CA LEU A 227 15.15 -33.13 -15.28
C LEU A 227 14.85 -32.85 -16.75
N HIS A 228 14.27 -33.81 -17.48
CA HIS A 228 13.89 -33.60 -18.88
C HIS A 228 12.70 -32.65 -19.04
N ASP A 229 11.71 -32.74 -18.14
CA ASP A 229 10.59 -31.79 -18.05
C ASP A 229 11.09 -30.34 -17.84
N ILE A 230 12.11 -30.16 -17.00
CA ILE A 230 12.75 -28.86 -16.75
C ILE A 230 13.63 -28.42 -17.93
N GLU A 231 14.33 -29.34 -18.59
CA GLU A 231 15.10 -29.03 -19.80
C GLU A 231 14.20 -28.45 -20.91
N HIS A 232 13.06 -29.09 -21.19
CA HIS A 232 12.09 -28.63 -22.18
C HIS A 232 11.40 -27.31 -21.76
N ALA A 233 11.12 -27.13 -20.45
CA ALA A 233 10.66 -25.87 -19.90
C ALA A 233 11.69 -24.74 -20.06
N ARG A 234 12.97 -25.03 -19.79
CA ARG A 234 14.09 -24.08 -19.88
C ARG A 234 14.37 -23.66 -21.32
N VAL A 235 14.34 -24.57 -22.28
CA VAL A 235 14.41 -24.22 -23.72
C VAL A 235 13.25 -23.28 -24.10
N SER A 236 12.05 -23.52 -23.57
CA SER A 236 10.87 -22.67 -23.81
C SER A 236 10.96 -21.27 -23.17
N ILE A 237 11.78 -21.11 -22.13
CA ILE A 237 12.09 -19.82 -21.48
C ILE A 237 13.20 -19.10 -22.27
N ILE A 238 14.30 -19.78 -22.59
CA ILE A 238 15.43 -19.22 -23.34
C ILE A 238 15.00 -18.76 -24.74
N ALA A 239 14.12 -19.52 -25.41
CA ALA A 239 13.54 -19.14 -26.71
C ALA A 239 12.65 -17.88 -26.64
N LYS A 240 12.26 -17.42 -25.45
CA LYS A 240 11.58 -16.13 -25.21
C LYS A 240 12.53 -14.99 -24.83
N GLY A 241 13.84 -15.22 -24.80
CA GLY A 241 14.86 -14.17 -24.81
C GLY A 241 15.19 -13.53 -23.46
N SER A 242 15.20 -14.28 -22.35
CA SER A 242 15.73 -13.78 -21.07
C SER A 242 16.22 -14.89 -20.14
N GLU A 243 17.49 -14.80 -19.72
CA GLU A 243 18.04 -15.64 -18.65
C GLU A 243 17.48 -15.23 -17.27
N ASN A 244 17.03 -13.97 -17.13
CA ASN A 244 16.42 -13.40 -15.92
C ASN A 244 14.88 -13.57 -15.84
N ALA A 245 14.28 -14.48 -16.62
CA ALA A 245 12.82 -14.56 -16.80
C ALA A 245 12.03 -14.84 -15.51
N GLY A 246 12.61 -15.52 -14.52
CA GLY A 246 11.97 -15.74 -13.20
C GLY A 246 11.62 -14.41 -12.52
N LEU A 247 12.63 -13.54 -12.37
CA LEU A 247 12.53 -12.21 -11.72
C LEU A 247 11.64 -11.21 -12.48
N LEU A 248 11.25 -11.51 -13.72
CA LEU A 248 10.30 -10.71 -14.51
C LEU A 248 8.84 -11.15 -14.36
N SER A 249 8.59 -12.34 -13.82
CA SER A 249 7.25 -12.95 -13.80
C SER A 249 6.44 -12.70 -12.52
N HIS A 250 7.12 -12.42 -11.40
CA HIS A 250 6.53 -12.25 -10.07
C HIS A 250 7.46 -11.41 -9.18
N VAL A 251 6.99 -11.08 -7.98
CA VAL A 251 7.83 -10.65 -6.86
C VAL A 251 7.82 -11.74 -5.80
N LEU A 252 9.00 -12.13 -5.33
CA LEU A 252 9.23 -13.16 -4.32
C LEU A 252 9.64 -12.50 -2.99
N LEU A 253 8.97 -12.89 -1.91
CA LEU A 253 9.40 -12.64 -0.54
C LEU A 253 9.81 -13.97 0.11
N SER A 254 11.01 -14.07 0.66
CA SER A 254 11.50 -15.28 1.34
C SER A 254 11.90 -14.98 2.78
N ALA A 255 11.70 -15.95 3.68
CA ALA A 255 11.95 -15.79 5.12
C ALA A 255 13.42 -15.57 5.51
N CYS A 256 14.36 -16.10 4.72
CA CYS A 256 15.80 -15.99 4.98
C CYS A 256 16.61 -15.93 3.68
N LYS A 257 17.85 -15.43 3.75
CA LYS A 257 18.79 -15.45 2.60
C LYS A 257 19.40 -16.83 2.36
N HIS A 258 20.06 -17.02 1.22
CA HIS A 258 20.80 -18.26 0.95
C HIS A 258 21.87 -18.53 2.02
N GLY A 259 21.91 -19.77 2.53
CA GLY A 259 22.81 -20.17 3.62
C GLY A 259 22.36 -19.74 5.03
N GLN A 260 21.14 -19.23 5.19
CA GLN A 260 20.46 -19.12 6.47
C GLN A 260 19.32 -20.13 6.60
N GLU A 261 18.86 -20.28 7.84
CA GLU A 261 17.70 -21.07 8.21
C GLU A 261 16.49 -20.14 8.41
N ALA A 262 15.32 -20.64 8.06
CA ALA A 262 14.02 -20.08 8.42
C ALA A 262 13.43 -20.96 9.51
N GLY A 263 12.69 -20.38 10.45
CA GLY A 263 12.21 -21.13 11.60
C GLY A 263 10.90 -20.65 12.16
N GLU A 264 10.17 -21.58 12.76
CA GLU A 264 9.02 -21.30 13.63
C GLU A 264 9.42 -21.32 15.10
N ARG A 265 8.74 -20.49 15.90
CA ARG A 265 8.81 -20.46 17.35
C ARG A 265 7.39 -20.43 17.92
N ASP A 266 7.16 -21.11 19.05
CA ASP A 266 5.85 -21.19 19.71
C ASP A 266 4.70 -21.65 18.78
N GLY A 267 5.03 -22.51 17.81
CA GLY A 267 4.07 -23.01 16.81
C GLY A 267 3.65 -21.99 15.75
N ARG A 268 4.48 -20.99 15.44
CA ARG A 268 4.26 -20.00 14.36
C ARG A 268 5.56 -19.63 13.65
N GLY A 269 5.54 -19.44 12.33
CA GLY A 269 6.68 -18.95 11.55
C GLY A 269 7.08 -17.56 12.01
N VAL A 270 8.37 -17.35 12.29
CA VAL A 270 8.88 -16.07 12.78
C VAL A 270 8.67 -14.98 11.72
N PHE A 271 9.00 -15.29 10.46
CA PHE A 271 8.78 -14.40 9.32
C PHE A 271 7.30 -14.14 9.06
N THR A 272 6.44 -15.16 8.93
CA THR A 272 5.00 -14.96 8.69
C THR A 272 4.33 -14.17 9.81
N SER A 273 4.74 -14.36 11.07
CA SER A 273 4.20 -13.59 12.20
C SER A 273 4.55 -12.11 12.09
N ALA A 274 5.83 -11.77 11.93
CA ALA A 274 6.28 -10.39 11.77
C ALA A 274 5.71 -9.72 10.50
N LEU A 275 5.57 -10.47 9.41
CA LEU A 275 4.94 -10.03 8.17
C LEU A 275 3.47 -9.67 8.38
N LEU A 276 2.68 -10.56 9.02
CA LEU A 276 1.26 -10.29 9.26
C LEU A 276 1.07 -9.13 10.23
N GLU A 277 1.89 -8.99 11.27
CA GLU A 277 1.86 -7.82 12.16
C GLU A 277 2.16 -6.51 11.40
N LEU A 278 3.19 -6.49 10.55
CA LEU A 278 3.53 -5.33 9.72
C LEU A 278 2.40 -4.97 8.74
N LEU A 279 1.82 -5.95 8.05
CA LEU A 279 0.73 -5.72 7.10
C LEU A 279 -0.60 -5.34 7.78
N LEU A 280 -0.81 -5.75 9.03
CA LEU A 280 -1.92 -5.29 9.87
C LEU A 280 -1.72 -3.85 10.37
N GLU A 281 -0.49 -3.45 10.72
CA GLU A 281 -0.19 -2.09 11.18
C GLU A 281 -0.19 -1.08 10.04
N LYS A 282 0.50 -1.39 8.92
CA LYS A 282 0.70 -0.44 7.81
C LYS A 282 -0.39 -0.51 6.75
N GLY A 283 -0.98 -1.68 6.51
CA GLY A 283 -1.87 -1.93 5.37
C GLY A 283 -1.11 -2.26 4.08
N VAL A 284 -1.71 -3.05 3.20
CA VAL A 284 -1.03 -3.58 1.99
C VAL A 284 -0.89 -2.52 0.88
N ASP A 285 -1.83 -1.60 0.77
CA ASP A 285 -1.85 -0.54 -0.25
C ASP A 285 -0.80 0.56 -0.03
N LYS A 286 -0.22 0.63 1.17
CA LYS A 286 0.78 1.63 1.59
C LYS A 286 2.23 1.23 1.37
N LEU A 287 2.54 -0.07 1.28
CA LEU A 287 3.92 -0.58 1.21
C LEU A 287 4.26 -1.14 -0.17
N THR A 288 5.48 -0.86 -0.65
CA THR A 288 6.12 -1.65 -1.70
C THR A 288 6.65 -2.98 -1.18
N TYR A 289 6.85 -3.98 -2.04
CA TYR A 289 7.41 -5.28 -1.63
C TYR A 289 8.80 -5.15 -0.98
N LYS A 290 9.61 -4.20 -1.46
CA LYS A 290 10.89 -3.86 -0.82
C LYS A 290 10.69 -3.23 0.56
N GLU A 291 9.76 -2.27 0.70
CA GLU A 291 9.47 -1.63 1.99
C GLU A 291 8.89 -2.61 3.02
N VAL A 292 8.14 -3.64 2.60
CA VAL A 292 7.75 -4.75 3.49
C VAL A 292 9.00 -5.34 4.16
N ILE A 293 9.97 -5.80 3.38
CA ILE A 293 11.18 -6.44 3.93
C ILE A 293 12.02 -5.47 4.76
N THR A 294 12.21 -4.22 4.32
CA THR A 294 13.01 -3.24 5.07
C THR A 294 12.31 -2.65 6.30
N SER A 295 11.01 -2.91 6.49
CA SER A 295 10.22 -2.47 7.66
C SER A 295 9.95 -3.60 8.67
N LEU A 296 10.40 -4.83 8.39
CA LEU A 296 10.34 -5.92 9.36
C LEU A 296 11.27 -5.66 10.57
N PRO A 297 10.95 -6.18 11.76
CA PRO A 297 11.87 -6.18 12.89
C PRO A 297 13.12 -7.03 12.59
N ASP A 298 14.18 -6.80 13.36
CA ASP A 298 15.34 -7.71 13.42
C ASP A 298 14.88 -9.07 13.97
N MET A 299 15.04 -10.12 13.16
CA MET A 299 14.62 -11.50 13.48
C MET A 299 15.82 -12.44 13.75
N HIS A 300 16.93 -11.87 14.25
CA HIS A 300 17.98 -12.56 15.03
C HIS A 300 18.37 -13.95 14.51
N GLY A 301 18.82 -14.01 13.26
CA GLY A 301 19.28 -15.25 12.60
C GLY A 301 18.69 -15.45 11.21
N GLN A 302 17.51 -14.86 10.97
CA GLN A 302 16.80 -14.89 9.69
C GLN A 302 16.84 -13.48 9.06
N ASP A 303 17.42 -13.32 7.87
CA ASP A 303 17.35 -12.08 7.07
C ASP A 303 16.41 -12.28 5.86
N PRO A 304 15.14 -11.85 5.92
CA PRO A 304 14.21 -11.99 4.80
C PRO A 304 14.67 -11.25 3.54
N GLN A 305 14.30 -11.74 2.35
CA GLN A 305 14.66 -11.12 1.07
C GLN A 305 13.43 -10.70 0.27
N CYS A 306 13.59 -9.68 -0.58
CA CYS A 306 12.65 -9.32 -1.65
C CYS A 306 13.37 -9.44 -2.99
N GLU A 307 12.83 -10.24 -3.89
CA GLU A 307 13.42 -10.51 -5.20
C GLU A 307 12.41 -10.26 -6.34
N GLY A 308 12.90 -9.74 -7.45
CA GLY A 308 12.11 -9.45 -8.65
C GLY A 308 12.27 -8.03 -9.17
N VAL A 309 12.07 -7.86 -10.47
CA VAL A 309 12.17 -6.56 -11.17
C VAL A 309 11.12 -5.55 -10.68
N HIS A 310 10.04 -6.04 -10.05
CA HIS A 310 8.94 -5.24 -9.52
C HIS A 310 8.94 -5.09 -7.99
N GLN A 311 10.07 -5.32 -7.33
CA GLN A 311 10.26 -5.10 -5.88
C GLN A 311 9.82 -3.70 -5.37
N SER A 312 9.92 -2.65 -6.21
CA SER A 312 9.49 -1.29 -5.89
C SER A 312 7.99 -1.02 -6.18
N ARG A 313 7.20 -2.02 -6.59
CA ARG A 313 5.75 -1.90 -6.80
C ARG A 313 5.04 -2.03 -5.45
N CYS A 314 3.96 -1.28 -5.24
CA CYS A 314 3.04 -1.49 -4.11
C CYS A 314 2.48 -2.92 -4.13
N LEU A 315 2.22 -3.50 -2.95
CA LEU A 315 1.61 -4.83 -2.85
C LEU A 315 0.32 -4.89 -3.67
N PHE A 316 0.18 -5.97 -4.43
CA PHE A 316 -0.96 -6.21 -5.34
C PHE A 316 -1.20 -5.10 -6.39
N ASN A 317 -0.21 -4.24 -6.64
CA ASN A 317 -0.33 -3.02 -7.44
C ASN A 317 -1.43 -2.06 -6.93
N SER A 318 -1.61 -2.01 -5.60
CA SER A 318 -2.68 -1.28 -4.88
C SER A 318 -4.12 -1.62 -5.33
N LYS A 319 -4.34 -2.70 -6.10
CA LYS A 319 -5.68 -3.16 -6.49
C LYS A 319 -6.49 -3.78 -5.35
N VAL A 320 -5.82 -4.14 -4.26
CA VAL A 320 -6.46 -4.52 -2.99
C VAL A 320 -6.11 -3.44 -1.98
N ALA A 321 -7.09 -2.63 -1.61
CA ALA A 321 -6.96 -1.74 -0.47
C ALA A 321 -7.08 -2.58 0.82
N SER A 322 -6.17 -2.40 1.78
CA SER A 322 -6.56 -2.67 3.16
C SER A 322 -7.63 -1.65 3.53
N PRO A 323 -8.78 -2.05 4.10
CA PRO A 323 -9.69 -1.09 4.74
C PRO A 323 -8.98 -0.55 5.98
N GLN A 324 -8.21 0.52 5.80
CA GLN A 324 -7.24 1.01 6.78
C GLN A 324 -7.94 1.34 8.10
N ARG A 325 -7.56 0.64 9.16
CA ARG A 325 -7.90 1.04 10.52
C ARG A 325 -6.86 2.02 11.03
N GLU A 326 -6.88 3.25 10.53
CA GLU A 326 -6.15 4.31 11.22
C GLU A 326 -6.84 4.58 12.56
N PHE A 327 -6.10 4.35 13.64
CA PHE A 327 -6.56 4.54 15.01
C PHE A 327 -5.71 5.61 15.70
N TYR A 328 -6.38 6.63 16.20
CA TYR A 328 -5.73 7.74 16.91
C TYR A 328 -5.92 7.54 18.42
N ARG A 329 -5.02 8.09 19.24
CA ARG A 329 -5.18 8.01 20.70
C ARG A 329 -6.31 8.94 21.14
N ILE A 330 -7.12 8.52 22.10
CA ILE A 330 -8.23 9.32 22.63
C ILE A 330 -8.27 9.29 24.15
N CYS A 331 -8.48 10.45 24.76
CA CYS A 331 -8.58 10.64 26.20
C CYS A 331 -9.96 11.22 26.54
N ALA A 332 -10.55 10.86 27.67
CA ALA A 332 -11.67 11.63 28.22
C ALA A 332 -11.16 12.99 28.73
N SER A 333 -11.99 14.03 28.61
CA SER A 333 -11.75 15.32 29.27
C SER A 333 -11.78 15.14 30.80
N SER A 334 -10.82 15.73 31.50
CA SER A 334 -10.83 15.84 32.97
C SER A 334 -11.93 16.77 33.48
N ASP A 335 -12.35 17.73 32.64
CA ASP A 335 -13.08 18.91 33.07
C ASP A 335 -14.57 18.85 32.67
N THR A 336 -14.90 18.04 31.64
CA THR A 336 -16.22 17.98 31.01
C THR A 336 -16.64 16.53 30.68
N PRO A 337 -17.55 15.93 31.47
CA PRO A 337 -18.10 14.59 31.17
C PRO A 337 -18.74 14.52 29.78
N GLY A 338 -18.39 13.49 29.01
CA GLY A 338 -18.88 13.29 27.64
C GLY A 338 -18.15 14.08 26.55
N GLN A 339 -17.09 14.83 26.91
CA GLN A 339 -16.12 15.32 25.94
C GLN A 339 -14.85 14.47 25.97
N TYR A 340 -14.23 14.33 24.80
CA TYR A 340 -13.03 13.56 24.58
C TYR A 340 -12.06 14.35 23.71
N LEU A 341 -10.76 14.20 23.98
CA LEU A 341 -9.68 14.76 23.17
C LEU A 341 -9.11 13.64 22.29
N LEU A 342 -9.33 13.75 20.98
CA LEU A 342 -8.69 12.92 19.97
C LEU A 342 -7.33 13.52 19.64
N GLU A 343 -6.26 12.72 19.68
CA GLU A 343 -4.90 13.13 19.30
C GLU A 343 -4.69 13.02 17.77
N ALA A 344 -5.63 13.60 17.02
CA ALA A 344 -5.58 13.82 15.58
C ALA A 344 -6.43 15.04 15.19
N GLY A 345 -6.02 15.77 14.15
CA GLY A 345 -6.59 17.06 13.76
C GLY A 345 -6.55 17.32 12.24
N GLU A 346 -6.61 18.58 11.82
CA GLU A 346 -6.70 18.93 10.39
C GLU A 346 -5.50 18.44 9.56
N ALA A 347 -4.28 18.45 10.13
CA ALA A 347 -3.08 17.91 9.48
C ALA A 347 -3.13 16.37 9.31
N HIS A 348 -3.96 15.69 10.09
CA HIS A 348 -4.24 14.26 9.98
C HIS A 348 -5.41 13.97 9.01
N GLY A 349 -5.98 15.00 8.36
CA GLY A 349 -7.17 14.90 7.52
C GLY A 349 -8.50 14.88 8.30
N ILE A 350 -8.48 15.05 9.63
CA ILE A 350 -9.71 15.02 10.43
C ILE A 350 -10.43 16.36 10.29
N THR A 351 -11.70 16.29 9.87
CA THR A 351 -12.58 17.45 9.72
C THR A 351 -13.79 17.36 10.65
N LYS A 352 -14.52 18.48 10.79
CA LYS A 352 -15.72 18.58 11.61
C LYS A 352 -16.79 17.55 11.19
N ASN A 353 -17.52 17.02 12.16
CA ASN A 353 -18.55 15.99 12.01
C ASN A 353 -18.03 14.59 11.60
N ALA A 354 -16.71 14.34 11.63
CA ALA A 354 -16.17 12.97 11.56
C ALA A 354 -16.59 12.14 12.78
N GLU A 355 -16.88 10.85 12.59
CA GLU A 355 -17.31 9.92 13.65
C GLU A 355 -16.25 8.86 13.92
N PHE A 356 -16.01 8.55 15.20
CA PHE A 356 -15.05 7.54 15.65
C PHE A 356 -15.69 6.54 16.61
N ALA A 357 -15.41 5.25 16.41
CA ALA A 357 -15.67 4.22 17.40
C ALA A 357 -14.46 4.09 18.33
N VAL A 358 -14.69 4.08 19.63
CA VAL A 358 -13.64 4.13 20.66
C VAL A 358 -13.50 2.79 21.38
N PHE A 359 -12.26 2.40 21.69
CA PHE A 359 -11.88 1.11 22.25
C PHE A 359 -10.90 1.26 23.42
N SER A 360 -10.88 0.29 24.32
CA SER A 360 -9.98 0.22 25.47
C SER A 360 -8.51 -0.03 25.10
N ASP A 361 -8.27 -0.78 24.03
CA ASP A 361 -6.96 -1.38 23.73
C ASP A 361 -6.81 -1.68 22.23
N LYS A 362 -5.55 -1.91 21.80
CA LYS A 362 -5.19 -2.18 20.40
C LYS A 362 -5.79 -3.46 19.81
N SER A 363 -6.39 -4.37 20.60
CA SER A 363 -7.01 -5.58 20.03
C SER A 363 -8.37 -5.28 19.38
N MET A 364 -8.96 -4.10 19.65
CA MET A 364 -10.15 -3.57 18.97
C MET A 364 -11.36 -4.54 18.94
N LYS A 365 -11.49 -5.43 19.93
CA LYS A 365 -12.48 -6.52 19.95
C LYS A 365 -13.91 -6.04 20.18
N SER A 366 -14.11 -4.97 20.94
CA SER A 366 -15.44 -4.44 21.28
C SER A 366 -15.36 -2.92 21.51
N PRO A 367 -16.19 -2.10 20.83
CA PRO A 367 -16.21 -0.66 21.05
C PRO A 367 -16.91 -0.30 22.36
N LEU A 368 -16.39 0.73 23.03
CA LEU A 368 -16.96 1.37 24.23
C LEU A 368 -18.10 2.35 23.88
N GLY A 369 -18.08 2.91 22.67
CA GLY A 369 -19.08 3.83 22.15
C GLY A 369 -18.56 4.65 20.96
N THR A 370 -19.36 5.62 20.51
CA THR A 370 -19.05 6.51 19.39
C THR A 370 -18.88 7.96 19.84
N VAL A 371 -17.99 8.70 19.18
CA VAL A 371 -17.80 10.15 19.37
C VAL A 371 -17.81 10.87 18.02
N VAL A 372 -18.24 12.14 18.02
CA VAL A 372 -18.27 13.03 16.84
C VAL A 372 -17.34 14.22 17.05
N VAL A 373 -16.50 14.55 16.05
CA VAL A 373 -15.63 15.72 16.06
C VAL A 373 -16.45 17.01 16.01
N ALA A 374 -16.36 17.82 17.06
CA ALA A 374 -17.06 19.09 17.21
C ALA A 374 -16.23 20.27 16.66
N ASN A 375 -14.95 20.35 17.06
CA ASN A 375 -13.98 21.32 16.55
C ASN A 375 -12.60 20.68 16.40
N THR A 376 -11.86 21.13 15.39
CA THR A 376 -10.51 20.70 15.02
C THR A 376 -9.46 21.76 15.38
N THR A 377 -8.27 21.32 15.76
CA THR A 377 -7.00 22.06 15.62
C THR A 377 -6.13 21.29 14.62
N ASP A 378 -4.94 21.80 14.31
CA ASP A 378 -4.02 21.12 13.36
C ASP A 378 -3.70 19.67 13.77
N PHE A 379 -3.57 19.39 15.08
CA PHE A 379 -3.11 18.09 15.59
C PHE A 379 -4.04 17.39 16.58
N THR A 380 -5.12 18.04 17.06
CA THR A 380 -6.08 17.43 17.99
C THR A 380 -7.51 17.82 17.65
N SER A 381 -8.47 16.98 18.02
CA SER A 381 -9.90 17.26 17.80
C SER A 381 -10.68 17.10 19.10
N SER A 382 -11.49 18.11 19.42
CA SER A 382 -12.49 18.01 20.47
C SER A 382 -13.67 17.19 19.95
N CYS A 383 -13.99 16.10 20.65
CA CYS A 383 -15.06 15.18 20.27
C CYS A 383 -16.12 15.10 21.36
N ASN A 384 -17.39 15.10 20.98
CA ASN A 384 -18.51 14.88 21.89
C ASN A 384 -18.98 13.42 21.81
N PHE A 385 -19.48 12.86 22.92
CA PHE A 385 -20.19 11.59 22.91
C PHE A 385 -21.38 11.63 21.93
N PHE A 386 -21.56 10.55 21.15
CA PHE A 386 -22.68 10.40 20.23
C PHE A 386 -23.58 9.25 20.69
N SER A 387 -24.78 9.62 21.15
CA SER A 387 -25.86 8.66 21.43
C SER A 387 -26.84 8.59 20.27
N THR A 388 -27.31 7.39 19.95
CA THR A 388 -28.35 7.19 18.92
C THR A 388 -29.77 7.23 19.48
N ARG A 389 -29.92 7.23 20.82
CA ARG A 389 -31.21 7.10 21.52
C ARG A 389 -31.48 8.20 22.55
N GLY A 390 -30.45 8.91 23.00
CA GLY A 390 -30.55 10.03 23.95
C GLY A 390 -30.58 9.63 25.43
N ASP A 391 -30.64 8.33 25.73
CA ASP A 391 -30.63 7.74 27.07
C ASP A 391 -29.28 7.10 27.45
N GLU A 392 -28.34 7.00 26.50
CA GLU A 392 -27.01 6.42 26.69
C GLU A 392 -26.10 7.41 27.45
N THR A 393 -25.45 6.95 28.53
CA THR A 393 -24.46 7.76 29.27
C THR A 393 -23.08 7.68 28.62
N PRO A 394 -22.28 8.77 28.61
CA PRO A 394 -20.91 8.73 28.10
C PRO A 394 -20.02 7.69 28.81
N PHE A 395 -19.20 6.98 28.04
CA PHE A 395 -18.31 5.94 28.57
C PHE A 395 -17.05 6.54 29.22
N PRO A 396 -16.58 6.00 30.37
CA PRO A 396 -15.35 6.44 31.01
C PRO A 396 -14.10 5.88 30.30
N LEU A 397 -13.03 6.68 30.28
CA LEU A 397 -11.68 6.25 29.87
C LEU A 397 -10.70 6.55 31.02
N ALA A 398 -10.38 5.52 31.81
CA ALA A 398 -9.42 5.62 32.92
C ALA A 398 -7.95 5.66 32.46
N SER A 399 -7.70 5.24 31.22
CA SER A 399 -6.44 5.34 30.50
C SER A 399 -6.72 5.83 29.07
N PRO A 400 -5.72 6.38 28.35
CA PRO A 400 -5.86 6.72 26.93
C PRO A 400 -6.26 5.47 26.12
N GLY A 401 -7.37 5.58 25.39
CA GLY A 401 -7.90 4.54 24.52
C GLY A 401 -7.54 4.78 23.05
N TYR A 402 -8.18 4.01 22.16
CA TYR A 402 -7.94 4.06 20.72
C TYR A 402 -9.25 4.35 19.98
N ALA A 403 -9.21 5.33 19.07
CA ALA A 403 -10.35 5.79 18.29
C ALA A 403 -10.15 5.44 16.81
N LEU A 404 -10.95 4.52 16.29
CA LEU A 404 -11.00 4.15 14.88
C LEU A 404 -12.04 5.03 14.17
N GLN A 405 -11.65 5.66 13.05
CA GLN A 405 -12.61 6.42 12.26
C GLN A 405 -13.67 5.50 11.64
N THR A 406 -14.92 5.93 11.71
CA THR A 406 -16.11 5.22 11.21
C THR A 406 -16.91 6.02 10.19
N ARG A 407 -16.69 7.35 10.15
CA ARG A 407 -17.24 8.28 9.16
C ARG A 407 -16.30 9.47 8.96
N VAL A 408 -16.18 9.92 7.71
CA VAL A 408 -15.51 11.19 7.37
C VAL A 408 -16.36 12.40 7.76
N GLY A 409 -15.70 13.53 7.99
CA GLY A 409 -16.36 14.80 8.28
C GLY A 409 -16.70 15.59 7.01
N GLU A 410 -16.90 16.90 7.18
CA GLU A 410 -17.20 17.83 6.08
C GLU A 410 -15.97 18.01 5.13
N GLU A 411 -16.24 18.12 3.83
CA GLU A 411 -15.28 17.84 2.74
C GLU A 411 -14.32 19.00 2.36
N GLN A 412 -13.13 18.64 1.85
CA GLN A 412 -12.30 19.48 0.95
C GLN A 412 -12.12 18.81 -0.43
N ASP A 413 -13.20 18.23 -0.95
CA ASP A 413 -13.20 17.35 -2.13
C ASP A 413 -12.63 17.98 -3.42
N VAL A 414 -12.13 17.11 -4.30
CA VAL A 414 -11.83 17.48 -5.69
C VAL A 414 -13.14 17.57 -6.47
N ARG A 415 -13.39 18.75 -7.04
CA ARG A 415 -14.59 19.08 -7.80
C ARG A 415 -14.41 18.65 -9.24
N LEU A 416 -15.23 17.73 -9.70
CA LEU A 416 -15.11 17.10 -11.01
C LEU A 416 -16.36 17.37 -11.84
N PHE A 417 -16.21 17.93 -13.04
CA PHE A 417 -17.32 18.08 -13.98
C PHE A 417 -17.18 17.09 -15.13
N VAL A 418 -18.19 16.25 -15.35
CA VAL A 418 -18.23 15.29 -16.45
C VAL A 418 -19.05 15.88 -17.60
N GLY A 419 -18.44 16.03 -18.78
CA GLY A 419 -19.14 16.49 -19.97
C GLY A 419 -20.32 15.58 -20.34
N LYS A 420 -21.33 16.13 -21.04
CA LYS A 420 -22.61 15.46 -21.33
C LYS A 420 -22.46 14.19 -22.19
N ASN A 421 -22.18 13.08 -21.53
CA ASN A 421 -22.05 11.73 -22.07
C ASN A 421 -22.49 10.75 -20.97
N GLU A 422 -23.60 10.04 -21.20
CA GLU A 422 -24.24 9.19 -20.17
C GLU A 422 -23.35 8.00 -19.73
N ARG A 423 -22.53 7.46 -20.64
CA ARG A 423 -21.59 6.36 -20.35
C ARG A 423 -20.47 6.81 -19.42
N LEU A 424 -19.96 8.03 -19.64
CA LEU A 424 -19.00 8.64 -18.71
C LEU A 424 -19.69 8.96 -17.38
N LEU A 425 -20.80 9.69 -17.39
CA LEU A 425 -21.48 10.13 -16.18
C LEU A 425 -21.84 8.95 -15.25
N GLY A 426 -22.43 7.87 -15.79
CA GLY A 426 -22.76 6.68 -15.00
C GLY A 426 -21.55 5.90 -14.47
N THR A 427 -20.38 6.00 -15.12
CA THR A 427 -19.13 5.36 -14.65
C THR A 427 -18.48 6.21 -13.55
N PHE A 428 -18.32 7.51 -13.80
CA PHE A 428 -17.71 8.43 -12.85
C PHE A 428 -18.58 8.65 -11.60
N GLN A 429 -19.91 8.59 -11.71
CA GLN A 429 -20.79 8.65 -10.54
C GLN A 429 -20.66 7.40 -9.67
N ARG A 430 -20.59 6.19 -10.26
CA ARG A 430 -20.33 4.97 -9.48
C ARG A 430 -19.02 5.06 -8.71
N ILE A 431 -17.93 5.49 -9.35
CA ILE A 431 -16.62 5.58 -8.68
C ILE A 431 -16.61 6.71 -7.63
N ALA A 432 -17.23 7.86 -7.89
CA ALA A 432 -17.36 8.93 -6.89
C ALA A 432 -18.25 8.53 -5.69
N ASP A 433 -19.24 7.68 -5.90
CA ASP A 433 -20.10 7.16 -4.83
C ASP A 433 -19.42 5.98 -4.09
N GLU A 434 -18.62 5.15 -4.79
CA GLU A 434 -17.72 4.14 -4.19
C GLU A 434 -16.69 4.81 -3.28
N MET A 435 -15.95 5.82 -3.77
CA MET A 435 -14.94 6.58 -3.00
C MET A 435 -15.53 7.27 -1.76
N ARG A 436 -16.79 7.72 -1.82
CA ARG A 436 -17.49 8.33 -0.66
C ARG A 436 -18.22 7.32 0.23
N SER A 437 -18.35 6.07 -0.21
CA SER A 437 -18.89 4.97 0.60
C SER A 437 -17.82 4.24 1.44
N ASP A 438 -16.53 4.40 1.11
CA ASP A 438 -15.46 3.71 1.82
C ASP A 438 -15.28 4.30 3.23
N LYS A 439 -15.53 3.48 4.25
CA LYS A 439 -15.62 3.91 5.65
C LYS A 439 -14.26 4.19 6.32
N GLY A 440 -13.16 3.99 5.60
CA GLY A 440 -11.82 4.47 5.95
C GLY A 440 -11.31 5.58 5.03
N GLY A 441 -12.20 6.27 4.29
CA GLY A 441 -11.83 7.23 3.25
C GLY A 441 -10.96 8.38 3.76
N LYS A 442 -9.82 8.62 3.10
CA LYS A 442 -8.97 9.78 3.36
C LYS A 442 -9.38 11.03 2.57
N ARG A 443 -9.77 10.89 1.30
CA ARG A 443 -10.03 12.00 0.36
C ARG A 443 -11.10 11.61 -0.68
N GLY A 444 -12.04 12.51 -0.95
CA GLY A 444 -13.19 12.28 -1.83
C GLY A 444 -13.15 13.00 -3.17
N ILE A 445 -14.14 12.67 -4.02
CA ILE A 445 -14.41 13.38 -5.28
C ILE A 445 -15.88 13.74 -5.37
N ARG A 446 -16.12 15.01 -5.65
CA ARG A 446 -17.45 15.60 -5.75
C ARG A 446 -17.78 15.98 -7.18
N LEU A 447 -18.72 15.24 -7.76
CA LEU A 447 -19.31 15.62 -9.04
C LEU A 447 -20.09 16.94 -8.92
N VAL A 448 -19.74 17.92 -9.76
CA VAL A 448 -20.50 19.18 -9.91
C VAL A 448 -21.39 19.11 -11.15
N GLN A 449 -22.48 19.89 -11.16
CA GLN A 449 -23.55 19.75 -12.17
C GLN A 449 -23.32 20.63 -13.41
N ARG A 450 -22.48 21.65 -13.30
CA ARG A 450 -22.23 22.65 -14.35
C ARG A 450 -20.75 23.01 -14.42
N ARG A 451 -20.28 23.48 -15.57
CA ARG A 451 -18.87 23.92 -15.75
C ARG A 451 -18.60 25.23 -15.01
N GLU A 452 -19.65 25.98 -14.70
CA GLU A 452 -19.65 27.25 -13.96
C GLU A 452 -19.58 27.04 -12.44
N ASP A 453 -19.73 25.81 -11.93
CA ASP A 453 -19.61 25.47 -10.50
C ASP A 453 -18.14 25.41 -10.01
N ALA A 454 -17.21 26.03 -10.77
CA ALA A 454 -15.77 26.02 -10.59
C ALA A 454 -15.17 24.61 -10.34
N PRO A 455 -15.34 23.63 -11.26
CA PRO A 455 -14.64 22.35 -11.17
C PRO A 455 -13.12 22.54 -11.24
N ASP A 456 -12.38 21.62 -10.62
CA ASP A 456 -10.92 21.57 -10.61
C ASP A 456 -10.38 20.80 -11.83
N LEU A 457 -11.14 19.79 -12.26
CA LEU A 457 -10.94 19.00 -13.48
C LEU A 457 -12.25 18.90 -14.26
N VAL A 458 -12.16 18.94 -15.60
CA VAL A 458 -13.28 18.65 -16.51
C VAL A 458 -12.94 17.41 -17.34
N ILE A 459 -13.85 16.45 -17.42
CA ILE A 459 -13.71 15.27 -18.27
C ILE A 459 -14.40 15.50 -19.61
N SER A 460 -13.61 15.41 -20.68
CA SER A 460 -14.06 15.63 -22.05
C SER A 460 -13.78 14.41 -22.94
N ALA A 461 -14.84 13.92 -23.60
CA ALA A 461 -14.76 12.78 -24.53
C ALA A 461 -13.97 13.11 -25.80
N ALA A 462 -13.26 12.12 -26.36
CA ALA A 462 -12.36 12.27 -27.50
C ALA A 462 -12.35 11.00 -28.38
N GLY A 463 -13.54 10.57 -28.84
CA GLY A 463 -13.75 9.27 -29.49
C GLY A 463 -14.12 8.20 -28.46
N ASP A 464 -13.48 7.03 -28.54
CA ASP A 464 -13.56 5.97 -27.51
C ASP A 464 -12.68 6.23 -26.28
N ASP A 465 -11.86 7.28 -26.35
CA ASP A 465 -11.07 7.81 -25.24
C ASP A 465 -11.76 9.02 -24.58
N PHE A 466 -11.31 9.39 -23.39
CA PHE A 466 -11.53 10.72 -22.81
C PHE A 466 -10.20 11.32 -22.31
N HIS A 467 -10.24 12.59 -21.95
CA HIS A 467 -9.10 13.32 -21.37
C HIS A 467 -9.56 14.27 -20.25
N PHE A 468 -8.61 14.67 -19.41
CA PHE A 468 -8.81 15.62 -18.32
C PHE A 468 -8.35 17.02 -18.76
N GLU A 469 -9.28 17.97 -18.85
CA GLU A 469 -8.97 19.39 -18.92
C GLU A 469 -8.65 19.93 -17.52
N ILE A 470 -7.58 20.70 -17.41
CA ILE A 470 -7.09 21.32 -16.18
C ILE A 470 -7.80 22.68 -16.02
N MET A 471 -8.41 22.94 -14.87
CA MET A 471 -9.19 24.16 -14.63
C MET A 471 -8.44 25.25 -13.84
N ASP A 472 -7.27 24.95 -13.28
CA ASP A 472 -6.43 25.92 -12.57
C ASP A 472 -6.06 27.12 -13.46
N GLU A 473 -6.33 28.34 -12.97
CA GLU A 473 -6.23 29.57 -13.76
C GLU A 473 -4.78 29.89 -14.16
N LEU A 474 -3.79 29.56 -13.33
CA LEU A 474 -2.37 29.77 -13.64
C LEU A 474 -1.92 28.79 -14.73
N CYS A 475 -2.23 27.50 -14.57
CA CYS A 475 -1.93 26.49 -15.59
C CYS A 475 -2.48 26.89 -16.96
N ARG A 476 -3.77 27.29 -17.00
CA ARG A 476 -4.45 27.72 -18.23
C ARG A 476 -3.89 29.03 -18.77
N GLY A 477 -3.57 30.00 -17.92
CA GLY A 477 -2.97 31.28 -18.31
C GLY A 477 -1.61 31.13 -18.99
N HIS A 478 -0.79 30.17 -18.54
CA HIS A 478 0.47 29.85 -19.20
C HIS A 478 0.33 28.92 -20.41
N GLY A 479 -0.80 28.22 -20.57
CA GLY A 479 -1.17 27.44 -21.76
C GLY A 479 -1.44 25.94 -21.52
N LEU A 480 -1.17 25.43 -20.31
CA LEU A 480 -1.50 24.06 -19.93
C LEU A 480 -2.99 23.93 -19.62
N THR A 481 -3.76 23.49 -20.63
CA THR A 481 -5.23 23.43 -20.58
C THR A 481 -5.80 22.03 -20.38
N ARG A 482 -4.97 20.99 -20.55
CA ARG A 482 -5.31 19.57 -20.36
C ARG A 482 -4.06 18.73 -20.11
N MET A 483 -4.26 17.58 -19.47
CA MET A 483 -3.23 16.53 -19.37
C MET A 483 -2.98 15.93 -20.78
N PRO A 484 -1.74 15.53 -21.13
CA PRO A 484 -1.41 14.98 -22.44
C PRO A 484 -1.87 13.52 -22.64
N PHE A 485 -2.32 12.86 -21.56
CA PHE A 485 -2.73 11.46 -21.57
C PHE A 485 -4.19 11.28 -22.00
N LYS A 486 -4.44 10.16 -22.66
CA LYS A 486 -5.77 9.64 -22.95
C LYS A 486 -6.07 8.43 -22.08
N VAL A 487 -7.32 8.29 -21.64
CA VAL A 487 -7.80 7.10 -20.93
C VAL A 487 -9.01 6.55 -21.67
N ARG A 488 -9.06 5.22 -21.85
CA ARG A 488 -10.17 4.54 -22.54
C ARG A 488 -11.44 4.55 -21.68
N MET A 489 -12.61 4.68 -22.31
CA MET A 489 -13.91 4.67 -21.62
C MET A 489 -14.30 3.32 -21.00
N ASP A 490 -13.56 2.24 -21.24
CA ASP A 490 -13.80 0.91 -20.66
C ASP A 490 -12.74 0.45 -19.63
N ASP A 491 -11.68 1.25 -19.39
CA ASP A 491 -10.67 0.94 -18.37
C ASP A 491 -11.03 1.54 -17.01
N SER A 492 -11.95 0.87 -16.30
CA SER A 492 -12.37 1.28 -14.95
C SER A 492 -11.22 1.29 -13.93
N GLY A 493 -10.16 0.51 -14.16
CA GLY A 493 -8.99 0.45 -13.28
C GLY A 493 -8.14 1.72 -13.37
N THR A 494 -7.79 2.14 -14.59
CA THR A 494 -7.09 3.41 -14.81
C THR A 494 -7.97 4.60 -14.43
N ILE A 495 -9.29 4.56 -14.68
CA ILE A 495 -10.21 5.61 -14.23
C ILE A 495 -10.15 5.77 -12.70
N HIS A 496 -10.32 4.70 -11.92
CA HIS A 496 -10.27 4.76 -10.46
C HIS A 496 -8.90 5.25 -9.95
N ARG A 497 -7.80 4.76 -10.53
CA ARG A 497 -6.44 5.17 -10.15
C ARG A 497 -6.20 6.66 -10.38
N VAL A 498 -6.55 7.20 -11.55
CA VAL A 498 -6.37 8.63 -11.87
C VAL A 498 -7.25 9.50 -10.97
N LEU A 499 -8.48 9.07 -10.69
CA LEU A 499 -9.36 9.76 -9.75
C LEU A 499 -8.76 9.82 -8.34
N GLN A 500 -8.38 8.68 -7.76
CA GLN A 500 -7.77 8.62 -6.43
C GLN A 500 -6.52 9.50 -6.34
N SER A 501 -5.57 9.35 -7.28
CA SER A 501 -4.37 10.20 -7.33
C SER A 501 -4.68 11.68 -7.57
N SER A 502 -5.80 12.05 -8.19
CA SER A 502 -6.25 13.45 -8.28
C SER A 502 -6.71 13.98 -6.92
N ALA A 503 -7.46 13.17 -6.16
CA ALA A 503 -7.92 13.53 -4.81
C ALA A 503 -6.73 13.73 -3.85
N ASP A 504 -5.74 12.84 -3.91
CA ASP A 504 -4.47 12.96 -3.18
C ASP A 504 -3.68 14.21 -3.61
N PHE A 505 -3.43 14.38 -4.92
CA PHE A 505 -2.65 15.48 -5.50
C PHE A 505 -3.19 16.86 -5.11
N TYR A 506 -4.46 17.12 -5.39
CA TYR A 506 -5.06 18.43 -5.12
C TYR A 506 -5.21 18.71 -3.64
N TRP A 507 -5.37 17.70 -2.78
CA TRP A 507 -5.33 17.89 -1.33
C TRP A 507 -3.96 18.38 -0.90
N TYR A 508 -2.88 17.65 -1.18
CA TYR A 508 -1.53 18.04 -0.74
C TYR A 508 -1.08 19.40 -1.31
N LEU A 509 -1.47 19.71 -2.56
CA LEU A 509 -1.17 20.99 -3.20
C LEU A 509 -1.85 22.18 -2.51
N ARG A 510 -3.10 21.99 -2.05
CA ARG A 510 -3.90 22.99 -1.30
C ARG A 510 -3.57 23.05 0.19
N HIS A 511 -3.06 21.96 0.76
CA HIS A 511 -2.88 21.81 2.20
C HIS A 511 -1.83 22.79 2.72
N SER A 512 -2.27 23.79 3.47
CA SER A 512 -1.45 24.84 4.07
C SER A 512 -1.98 25.15 5.46
N SER A 513 -1.11 25.43 6.43
CA SER A 513 -1.56 25.83 7.78
C SER A 513 -2.29 27.18 7.73
N LYS A 514 -3.29 27.36 8.60
CA LYS A 514 -4.03 28.64 8.71
C LYS A 514 -3.26 29.71 9.50
N ALA A 515 -2.09 29.37 10.05
CA ALA A 515 -1.36 30.19 10.99
C ALA A 515 -0.52 31.30 10.33
N GLY A 516 0.00 31.06 9.12
CA GLY A 516 0.79 32.03 8.33
C GLY A 516 2.05 32.58 9.03
N LEU A 517 2.51 31.89 10.08
CA LEU A 517 3.49 32.41 11.04
C LEU A 517 4.95 32.17 10.62
N LEU A 518 5.19 31.34 9.59
CA LEU A 518 6.52 31.05 9.05
C LEU A 518 6.68 31.53 7.59
N ALA A 519 5.64 32.11 7.00
CA ALA A 519 5.50 32.41 5.58
C ALA A 519 6.31 33.61 5.05
N ALA A 520 7.51 33.86 5.60
CA ALA A 520 8.43 34.91 5.16
C ALA A 520 9.69 34.38 4.43
N ASN A 521 9.92 33.06 4.46
CA ASN A 521 11.11 32.42 3.87
C ASN A 521 11.14 32.61 2.34
N THR A 522 12.33 32.75 1.75
CA THR A 522 12.46 32.96 0.30
C THR A 522 12.97 31.73 -0.43
N LEU A 523 12.48 31.53 -1.65
CA LEU A 523 13.00 30.56 -2.63
C LEU A 523 13.60 31.30 -3.82
N GLU A 524 14.89 31.05 -4.10
CA GLU A 524 15.55 31.47 -5.33
C GLU A 524 15.77 30.24 -6.24
N CYS A 525 15.69 30.44 -7.55
CA CYS A 525 15.97 29.42 -8.57
C CYS A 525 17.07 29.94 -9.50
N MET A 526 18.18 29.21 -9.62
CA MET A 526 19.37 29.62 -10.35
C MET A 526 19.72 28.62 -11.46
N LYS A 527 20.15 29.12 -12.63
CA LYS A 527 20.86 28.30 -13.62
C LYS A 527 22.24 27.94 -13.07
N LEU A 528 22.65 26.70 -13.24
CA LEU A 528 23.90 26.14 -12.76
C LEU A 528 24.91 25.96 -13.90
N LYS A 529 26.19 25.87 -13.52
CA LYS A 529 27.29 25.44 -14.38
C LYS A 529 28.16 24.43 -13.63
N GLU A 530 28.68 23.48 -14.40
CA GLU A 530 29.73 22.57 -13.97
C GLU A 530 31.00 23.36 -13.60
N THR A 531 31.71 22.93 -12.56
CA THR A 531 32.96 23.59 -12.12
C THR A 531 34.23 22.91 -12.62
N GLY A 532 34.14 21.77 -13.31
CA GLY A 532 35.29 20.93 -13.65
C GLY A 532 35.94 20.21 -12.47
N ALA A 533 35.27 20.22 -11.30
CA ALA A 533 35.70 19.54 -10.09
C ALA A 533 34.68 18.46 -9.69
N TYR A 534 35.16 17.42 -9.01
CA TYR A 534 34.40 16.20 -8.71
C TYR A 534 34.31 15.95 -7.20
N THR A 535 33.23 15.30 -6.75
CA THR A 535 33.10 14.78 -5.38
C THR A 535 34.06 13.58 -5.16
N LYS A 536 34.14 13.08 -3.92
CA LYS A 536 34.91 11.86 -3.60
C LYS A 536 34.35 10.61 -4.29
N ASP A 537 33.09 10.68 -4.71
CA ASP A 537 32.30 9.63 -5.32
C ASP A 537 32.21 9.81 -6.85
N PHE A 538 33.03 10.72 -7.41
CA PHE A 538 33.17 11.07 -8.83
C PHE A 538 31.98 11.77 -9.49
N GLU A 539 31.11 12.43 -8.71
CA GLU A 539 30.01 13.24 -9.22
C GLU A 539 30.47 14.68 -9.54
N ASP A 540 29.92 15.29 -10.59
CA ASP A 540 30.25 16.67 -10.99
C ASP A 540 29.79 17.71 -9.95
N ILE A 541 30.66 18.65 -9.59
CA ILE A 541 30.32 19.75 -8.69
C ILE A 541 29.71 20.90 -9.48
N TRP A 542 28.42 21.13 -9.27
CA TRP A 542 27.64 22.24 -9.85
C TRP A 542 27.63 23.46 -8.94
N MET A 543 27.65 24.66 -9.54
CA MET A 543 27.51 25.95 -8.85
C MET A 543 26.64 26.91 -9.67
N PRO A 544 25.99 27.92 -9.06
CA PRO A 544 25.22 28.93 -9.80
C PRO A 544 26.08 29.67 -10.82
N ASP A 545 25.54 29.93 -12.01
CA ASP A 545 26.21 30.74 -13.02
C ASP A 545 26.54 32.14 -12.46
N PRO A 546 27.80 32.59 -12.43
CA PRO A 546 28.15 33.95 -11.98
C PRO A 546 27.54 35.08 -12.83
N LYS A 547 26.90 34.76 -13.96
CA LYS A 547 26.10 35.69 -14.79
C LYS A 547 24.59 35.42 -14.72
N GLY A 548 24.17 34.40 -13.98
CA GLY A 548 22.77 34.07 -13.77
C GLY A 548 22.08 35.03 -12.80
N HIS A 549 20.76 35.04 -12.83
CA HIS A 549 19.90 35.76 -11.90
C HIS A 549 18.83 34.80 -11.36
N ASN A 550 18.21 35.17 -10.24
CA ASN A 550 17.09 34.42 -9.68
C ASN A 550 15.90 34.41 -10.66
N LEU A 551 15.46 33.22 -11.06
CA LEU A 551 14.34 33.00 -11.98
C LEU A 551 12.97 32.97 -11.29
N ASN A 552 12.91 32.90 -9.96
CA ASN A 552 11.64 33.02 -9.23
C ASN A 552 11.22 34.48 -9.12
N ASN A 553 10.18 34.85 -9.87
CA ASN A 553 9.61 36.19 -9.92
C ASN A 553 8.12 36.15 -9.56
N GLY A 554 7.78 36.54 -8.33
CA GLY A 554 6.39 36.57 -7.85
C GLY A 554 5.76 35.17 -7.74
N ASP A 555 6.52 34.21 -7.19
CA ASP A 555 6.14 32.79 -7.06
C ASP A 555 5.87 32.08 -8.40
N VAL A 556 6.48 32.57 -9.49
CA VAL A 556 6.53 31.92 -10.80
C VAL A 556 7.96 31.86 -11.30
N ILE A 557 8.40 30.65 -11.68
CA ILE A 557 9.68 30.37 -12.33
C ILE A 557 9.42 30.01 -13.78
N MET A 558 10.01 30.78 -14.71
CA MET A 558 9.95 30.51 -16.15
C MET A 558 11.18 29.73 -16.60
N ILE A 559 10.97 28.64 -17.33
CA ILE A 559 12.03 27.74 -17.81
C ILE A 559 11.90 27.55 -19.32
N ASP A 560 12.95 27.89 -20.06
CA ASP A 560 13.14 27.39 -21.42
C ASP A 560 13.80 26.00 -21.34
N VAL A 561 13.22 25.01 -22.01
CA VAL A 561 13.76 23.64 -22.08
C VAL A 561 14.67 23.43 -23.29
N ASP A 562 14.62 24.31 -24.29
CA ASP A 562 15.45 24.19 -25.50
C ASP A 562 16.90 24.70 -25.25
N GLU A 563 17.17 25.29 -24.07
CA GLU A 563 18.53 25.59 -23.59
C GLU A 563 19.30 24.37 -23.05
N GLU A 564 18.64 23.23 -22.83
CA GLU A 564 19.18 22.05 -22.11
C GLU A 564 19.85 22.40 -20.76
N ALA A 565 19.39 23.49 -20.13
CA ALA A 565 20.00 24.05 -18.94
C ALA A 565 19.69 23.26 -17.65
N VAL A 566 20.62 23.37 -16.70
CA VAL A 566 20.61 22.68 -15.41
C VAL A 566 20.33 23.69 -14.30
N TYR A 567 19.47 23.35 -13.34
CA TYR A 567 18.89 24.27 -12.37
C TYR A 567 19.05 23.80 -10.92
N GLY A 568 19.18 24.76 -10.00
CA GLY A 568 19.26 24.54 -8.56
C GLY A 568 18.52 25.60 -7.76
N PHE A 569 18.21 25.28 -6.50
CA PHE A 569 17.36 26.10 -5.64
C PHE A 569 18.09 26.54 -4.38
N LYS A 570 17.78 27.74 -3.91
CA LYS A 570 18.26 28.27 -2.63
C LYS A 570 17.08 28.67 -1.76
N ILE A 571 16.98 28.10 -0.57
CA ILE A 571 15.95 28.42 0.41
C ILE A 571 16.60 29.22 1.53
N THR A 572 16.14 30.45 1.79
CA THR A 572 16.65 31.29 2.89
C THR A 572 15.63 31.33 4.02
N ASN A 573 16.04 30.96 5.24
CA ASN A 573 15.20 31.09 6.42
C ASN A 573 15.24 32.53 6.93
N THR A 574 14.10 33.23 6.87
CA THR A 574 13.97 34.62 7.35
C THR A 574 13.26 34.71 8.71
N ALA A 575 12.78 33.58 9.25
CA ALA A 575 12.20 33.52 10.58
C ALA A 575 13.29 33.60 11.67
N SER A 576 12.90 34.01 12.88
CA SER A 576 13.79 34.08 14.05
C SER A 576 14.03 32.74 14.74
N ILE A 577 13.65 31.63 14.12
CA ILE A 577 13.76 30.26 14.63
C ILE A 577 14.32 29.33 13.55
N SER A 578 15.01 28.25 13.94
CA SER A 578 15.46 27.23 12.99
C SER A 578 14.29 26.43 12.42
N LEU A 579 14.37 26.00 11.16
CA LEU A 579 13.30 25.28 10.46
C LEU A 579 13.82 24.03 9.74
N TYR A 580 13.11 22.91 9.90
CA TYR A 580 13.20 21.78 8.98
C TYR A 580 12.43 22.11 7.70
N VAL A 581 12.96 21.71 6.55
CA VAL A 581 12.42 22.05 5.24
C VAL A 581 12.34 20.80 4.37
N SER A 582 11.18 20.54 3.76
CA SER A 582 11.03 19.56 2.68
C SER A 582 10.42 20.23 1.45
N MET A 583 10.84 19.82 0.24
CA MET A 583 10.42 20.42 -1.02
C MET A 583 10.03 19.34 -2.02
N PHE A 584 8.83 19.47 -2.59
CA PHE A 584 8.24 18.52 -3.54
C PHE A 584 7.79 19.22 -4.82
N TYR A 585 7.93 18.55 -5.95
CA TYR A 585 7.44 19.01 -7.25
C TYR A 585 6.17 18.27 -7.64
N PHE A 586 5.08 19.02 -7.81
CA PHE A 586 3.76 18.56 -8.21
C PHE A 586 3.60 18.77 -9.71
N ASP A 587 3.61 17.71 -10.51
CA ASP A 587 3.41 17.78 -11.97
C ASP A 587 1.92 17.78 -12.30
N VAL A 588 1.40 18.86 -12.91
CA VAL A 588 -0.04 18.98 -13.20
C VAL A 588 -0.42 18.25 -14.52
N SER A 589 0.57 17.93 -15.37
CA SER A 589 0.33 17.16 -16.59
C SER A 589 0.14 15.68 -16.31
N ASP A 590 0.88 15.11 -15.36
CA ASP A 590 0.86 13.67 -15.06
C ASP A 590 0.47 13.30 -13.63
N LEU A 591 0.13 14.25 -12.76
CA LEU A 591 -0.30 14.06 -11.36
C LEU A 591 0.76 13.38 -10.46
N SER A 592 2.02 13.29 -10.86
CA SER A 592 3.08 12.85 -9.95
C SER A 592 3.46 13.91 -8.92
N ILE A 593 3.98 13.45 -7.78
CA ILE A 593 4.60 14.29 -6.75
C ILE A 593 5.97 13.72 -6.45
N SER A 594 7.02 14.42 -6.88
CA SER A 594 8.42 14.00 -6.75
C SER A 594 9.13 14.75 -5.62
N PRO A 595 9.95 14.11 -4.77
CA PRO A 595 10.78 14.82 -3.80
C PRO A 595 11.93 15.52 -4.51
N TYR A 596 12.12 16.81 -4.24
CA TYR A 596 13.30 17.58 -4.67
C TYR A 596 14.29 17.77 -3.52
N TYR A 597 13.79 17.89 -2.28
CA TYR A 597 14.61 17.85 -1.08
C TYR A 597 13.83 17.30 0.11
N GLN A 598 14.48 16.48 0.92
CA GLN A 598 14.01 16.07 2.26
C GLN A 598 15.21 16.06 3.22
N PRO A 599 15.03 16.40 4.50
CA PRO A 599 16.08 16.28 5.51
C PRO A 599 16.33 14.80 5.83
N GLY A 600 17.61 14.42 5.97
CA GLY A 600 18.02 13.03 6.20
C GLY A 600 17.53 12.47 7.54
N SER A 601 17.19 11.18 7.57
CA SER A 601 16.60 10.53 8.74
C SER A 601 17.65 9.94 9.70
N ALA A 602 17.46 10.11 11.03
CA ALA A 602 18.39 9.62 12.03
C ALA A 602 17.69 9.20 13.34
N LYS A 603 18.17 8.11 13.97
CA LYS A 603 17.46 7.35 15.02
C LYS A 603 17.37 8.03 16.40
N LYS A 604 17.89 9.25 16.59
CA LYS A 604 17.85 10.00 17.87
C LYS A 604 17.79 11.52 17.77
N ASN A 605 18.41 12.14 16.77
CA ASN A 605 18.35 13.57 16.43
C ASN A 605 18.69 13.71 14.95
N VAL A 606 18.06 14.64 14.24
CA VAL A 606 18.39 15.00 12.85
C VAL A 606 19.13 16.34 12.85
N ASP A 607 20.43 16.32 12.56
CA ASP A 607 21.33 17.46 12.70
C ASP A 607 21.09 18.59 11.66
N VAL A 608 20.31 18.35 10.59
CA VAL A 608 20.09 19.32 9.50
C VAL A 608 18.77 20.07 9.69
N CYS A 609 18.83 21.13 10.49
CA CYS A 609 17.77 22.14 10.64
C CYS A 609 18.31 23.50 10.18
N LEU A 610 17.60 24.22 9.32
CA LEU A 610 18.06 25.46 8.68
C LEU A 610 17.99 26.65 9.67
N PRO A 611 19.12 27.24 10.11
CA PRO A 611 19.10 28.28 11.15
C PRO A 611 18.51 29.63 10.70
N PRO A 612 18.15 30.53 11.62
CA PRO A 612 17.72 31.90 11.31
C PRO A 612 18.74 32.67 10.47
N GLY A 613 18.30 33.24 9.35
CA GLY A 613 19.15 34.01 8.42
C GLY A 613 20.03 33.19 7.47
N GLU A 614 20.12 31.87 7.67
CA GLU A 614 20.95 30.98 6.85
C GLU A 614 20.23 30.49 5.59
N SER A 615 21.02 29.90 4.68
CA SER A 615 20.53 29.42 3.37
C SER A 615 20.86 27.94 3.11
N LEU A 616 19.86 27.18 2.67
CA LEU A 616 20.01 25.81 2.15
C LEU A 616 20.13 25.85 0.62
N ALA A 617 21.14 25.18 0.07
CA ALA A 617 21.32 24.97 -1.36
C ALA A 617 20.89 23.54 -1.77
N ILE A 618 20.05 23.43 -2.80
CA ILE A 618 19.49 22.18 -3.33
C ILE A 618 19.88 22.09 -4.81
N GLY A 619 20.46 20.96 -5.20
CA GLY A 619 20.96 20.72 -6.56
C GLY A 619 22.34 21.28 -6.85
N TYR A 620 23.03 21.90 -5.88
CA TYR A 620 24.37 22.46 -6.10
C TYR A 620 25.19 22.63 -4.80
N GLY A 621 26.50 22.80 -4.96
CA GLY A 621 27.42 23.02 -3.85
C GLY A 621 27.60 21.81 -2.93
N ALA A 622 27.92 22.06 -1.66
CA ALA A 622 28.35 21.03 -0.72
C ALA A 622 27.21 20.19 -0.08
N SER A 623 25.96 20.32 -0.55
CA SER A 623 24.81 19.61 0.03
C SER A 623 24.61 18.18 -0.47
N GLY A 624 25.36 17.73 -1.49
CA GLY A 624 25.27 16.38 -2.04
C GLY A 624 23.92 16.05 -2.67
N THR A 625 23.23 17.07 -3.20
CA THR A 625 21.92 16.91 -3.86
C THR A 625 22.07 17.12 -5.37
N VAL A 626 21.51 16.22 -6.17
CA VAL A 626 21.61 16.25 -7.64
C VAL A 626 20.86 17.45 -8.22
N PRO A 627 21.38 18.11 -9.27
CA PRO A 627 20.71 19.23 -9.91
C PRO A 627 19.46 18.80 -10.69
N HIS A 628 18.57 19.75 -10.98
CA HIS A 628 17.32 19.50 -11.69
C HIS A 628 17.39 19.95 -13.15
N MET A 629 16.94 19.10 -14.07
CA MET A 629 16.77 19.41 -15.49
C MET A 629 15.32 19.17 -15.90
N TYR A 630 14.77 20.02 -16.75
CA TYR A 630 13.37 19.99 -17.16
C TYR A 630 13.24 19.63 -18.64
N THR A 631 12.26 18.79 -18.99
CA THR A 631 12.05 18.33 -20.37
C THR A 631 10.56 18.20 -20.68
N LEU A 632 10.15 18.69 -21.86
CA LEU A 632 8.76 18.61 -22.30
C LEU A 632 8.45 17.27 -22.99
N ARG A 633 7.35 16.64 -22.57
CA ARG A 633 6.85 15.38 -23.13
C ARG A 633 6.57 15.51 -24.65
N LYS A 634 6.69 14.40 -25.40
CA LYS A 634 6.52 14.41 -26.86
C LYS A 634 5.10 14.87 -27.26
N GLY A 635 5.02 15.99 -27.97
CA GLY A 635 3.75 16.63 -28.37
C GLY A 635 3.23 17.69 -27.39
N GLN A 636 4.00 18.01 -26.35
CA GLN A 636 3.72 19.06 -25.38
C GLN A 636 4.64 20.28 -25.62
N ASN A 637 4.05 21.49 -25.64
CA ASN A 637 4.77 22.75 -25.89
C ASN A 637 4.90 23.62 -24.62
N VAL A 638 4.08 23.35 -23.61
CA VAL A 638 4.07 24.00 -22.30
C VAL A 638 3.78 22.93 -21.25
N ASP A 639 4.50 22.96 -20.14
CA ASP A 639 4.16 22.22 -18.92
C ASP A 639 4.18 23.16 -17.70
N VAL A 640 3.42 22.81 -16.68
CA VAL A 640 3.30 23.57 -15.44
C VAL A 640 3.26 22.60 -14.26
N GLY A 641 4.19 22.79 -13.34
CA GLY A 641 4.18 22.12 -12.04
C GLY A 641 4.27 23.13 -10.90
N PHE A 642 4.14 22.65 -9.67
CA PHE A 642 4.29 23.48 -8.47
C PHE A 642 5.34 22.91 -7.52
N LEU A 643 6.32 23.73 -7.15
CA LEU A 643 7.18 23.48 -6.00
C LEU A 643 6.39 23.81 -4.73
N LYS A 644 6.10 22.78 -3.93
CA LYS A 644 5.46 22.89 -2.62
C LYS A 644 6.54 22.66 -1.56
N LEU A 645 6.83 23.70 -0.78
CA LEU A 645 7.77 23.67 0.33
C LEU A 645 6.97 23.52 1.62
N PHE A 646 7.37 22.61 2.50
CA PHE A 646 6.86 22.47 3.86
C PHE A 646 7.96 22.89 4.84
N PHE A 647 7.63 23.79 5.75
CA PHE A 647 8.49 24.27 6.83
C PHE A 647 7.97 23.75 8.16
N SER A 648 8.82 23.27 9.06
CA SER A 648 8.41 22.81 10.38
C SER A 648 9.44 23.14 11.47
N MET A 649 8.98 23.36 12.71
CA MET A 649 9.86 23.68 13.84
C MET A 649 10.67 22.47 14.32
N GLU A 650 10.13 21.27 14.11
CA GLU A 650 10.74 19.98 14.43
C GLU A 650 10.67 19.06 13.19
N TYR A 651 11.40 17.95 13.20
CA TYR A 651 11.46 17.04 12.06
C TYR A 651 10.09 16.38 11.81
N VAL A 652 9.59 16.50 10.58
CA VAL A 652 8.40 15.83 10.07
C VAL A 652 8.78 15.10 8.79
N ASP A 653 8.54 13.79 8.73
CA ASP A 653 8.72 13.01 7.50
C ASP A 653 7.54 13.23 6.55
N PHE A 654 7.79 13.95 5.46
CA PHE A 654 6.83 14.18 4.39
C PHE A 654 6.94 13.15 3.23
N SER A 655 7.71 12.07 3.37
CA SER A 655 7.88 11.03 2.35
C SER A 655 6.56 10.43 1.85
N GLY A 656 5.56 10.33 2.73
CA GLY A 656 4.21 9.86 2.40
C GLY A 656 3.47 10.71 1.36
N ILE A 657 3.93 11.94 1.08
CA ILE A 657 3.40 12.82 0.02
C ILE A 657 3.81 12.32 -1.38
N VAL A 658 4.93 11.60 -1.51
CA VAL A 658 5.47 11.16 -2.81
C VAL A 658 4.47 10.24 -3.52
N GLN A 659 4.15 10.56 -4.78
CA GLN A 659 3.14 9.92 -5.60
C GLN A 659 3.67 9.70 -7.03
N GLU A 660 3.59 8.47 -7.53
CA GLU A 660 3.83 8.20 -8.96
C GLU A 660 2.64 8.68 -9.82
N SER A 661 2.91 8.99 -11.09
CA SER A 661 1.84 9.29 -12.05
C SER A 661 0.85 8.11 -12.14
N PRO A 662 -0.48 8.35 -12.09
CA PRO A 662 -1.48 7.31 -12.29
C PRO A 662 -1.57 6.82 -13.74
N PHE A 663 -0.95 7.51 -14.70
CA PHE A 663 -0.97 7.15 -16.12
C PHE A 663 0.06 6.04 -16.45
N PRO A 664 -0.27 5.09 -17.34
CA PRO A 664 0.60 3.96 -17.63
C PRO A 664 1.85 4.36 -18.44
N GLY A 665 3.03 3.91 -17.99
CA GLY A 665 4.29 3.99 -18.75
C GLY A 665 5.41 4.81 -18.10
N ILE A 666 5.13 5.52 -17.01
CA ILE A 666 6.11 6.29 -16.24
C ILE A 666 6.55 5.47 -15.01
N ARG A 667 7.82 5.58 -14.60
CA ARG A 667 8.40 4.91 -13.41
C ARG A 667 8.99 5.97 -12.48
N GLY A 668 8.68 5.91 -11.19
CA GLY A 668 9.38 6.63 -10.13
C GLY A 668 10.13 5.68 -9.20
N VAL A 669 10.56 6.22 -8.06
CA VAL A 669 11.04 5.46 -6.90
C VAL A 669 10.48 6.13 -5.65
N ARG A 670 9.87 5.35 -4.75
CA ARG A 670 9.42 5.80 -3.44
C ARG A 670 10.38 5.33 -2.35
N GLN A 671 10.46 6.09 -1.27
CA GLN A 671 11.01 5.71 0.03
C GLN A 671 10.04 6.25 1.09
N SER A 672 9.97 5.64 2.27
CA SER A 672 9.12 6.15 3.35
C SER A 672 9.55 5.73 4.77
N THR A 673 8.96 6.41 5.77
CA THR A 673 8.94 6.18 7.24
C THR A 673 9.94 6.97 8.09
N PRO A 674 9.60 7.36 9.35
CA PRO A 674 8.27 7.41 10.00
C PRO A 674 7.86 8.80 10.54
N GLU A 675 6.57 8.94 10.90
CA GLU A 675 5.95 10.20 11.33
C GLU A 675 6.41 10.73 12.71
N SER A 676 6.37 12.06 12.84
CA SER A 676 6.69 12.86 14.03
C SER A 676 5.71 14.07 14.07
N LYS A 677 5.64 14.77 15.21
CA LYS A 677 4.57 15.75 15.52
C LYS A 677 4.97 17.20 15.11
N PHE A 678 4.32 18.18 15.74
CA PHE A 678 4.77 19.58 15.89
C PHE A 678 4.49 20.54 14.70
N LEU A 679 4.68 21.85 14.93
CA LEU A 679 4.14 22.92 14.09
C LEU A 679 4.78 22.99 12.69
N TRP A 680 3.96 23.24 11.67
CA TRP A 680 4.38 23.41 10.27
C TRP A 680 3.61 24.52 9.52
N ASP A 681 4.16 24.94 8.38
CA ASP A 681 3.61 25.92 7.42
C ASP A 681 4.07 25.56 5.98
N SER A 682 3.59 26.22 4.93
CA SER A 682 4.00 25.88 3.55
C SER A 682 3.96 27.02 2.52
N MET A 683 4.87 26.97 1.55
CA MET A 683 4.94 27.86 0.37
C MET A 683 4.64 27.07 -0.92
N ARG A 684 4.07 27.72 -1.94
CA ARG A 684 3.79 27.13 -3.26
C ARG A 684 4.25 28.07 -4.38
N VAL A 685 5.24 27.65 -5.17
CA VAL A 685 5.80 28.37 -6.32
C VAL A 685 5.51 27.60 -7.60
N ALA A 686 5.03 28.26 -8.67
CA ALA A 686 4.80 27.64 -9.95
C ALA A 686 6.09 27.54 -10.78
N VAL A 687 6.26 26.45 -11.53
CA VAL A 687 7.34 26.26 -12.50
C VAL A 687 6.73 26.01 -13.87
N VAL A 688 6.98 26.92 -14.80
CA VAL A 688 6.39 26.92 -16.14
C VAL A 688 7.48 26.62 -17.17
N GLN A 689 7.42 25.41 -17.73
CA GLN A 689 8.34 24.91 -18.75
C GLN A 689 7.79 25.25 -20.14
N LYS A 690 8.59 25.85 -21.03
CA LYS A 690 8.21 26.17 -22.42
C LYS A 690 9.35 25.91 -23.40
N ARG A 691 8.98 25.78 -24.68
CA ARG A 691 9.91 25.89 -25.82
C ARG A 691 10.08 27.34 -26.24
N GLY A 692 11.31 27.77 -26.46
CA GLY A 692 11.68 29.04 -27.11
C GLY A 692 11.14 30.30 -26.45
N LEU A 693 11.85 30.84 -25.46
CA LEU A 693 11.68 32.21 -24.96
C LEU A 693 12.33 33.24 -25.91
N GLU A 694 11.91 33.25 -27.18
CA GLU A 694 12.33 34.28 -28.15
C GLU A 694 11.67 35.65 -27.84
N GLY A 695 12.31 36.41 -26.93
CA GLY A 695 12.17 37.86 -26.83
C GLY A 695 10.96 38.39 -26.04
N ALA A 696 11.24 38.92 -24.85
CA ALA A 696 10.40 39.87 -24.12
C ALA A 696 11.27 41.04 -23.64
#